data_AF-A0A7W9SQL9-F1
#
_entry.id   AF-A0A7W9SQL9-F1
#
_cell.length_a   1.000
_cell.length_b   1.000
_cell.length_c   1.000
_cell.angle_alpha   90.00
_cell.angle_beta   90.00
_cell.angle_gamma   90.00
#
_symmetry.space_group_name_H-M   'P 1'
#
loop_
_entity.id
_entity.type
_entity.pdbx_description
1 polymer ?
#
loop_
_entity_poly.entity_id
_entity_poly.type
_entity_poly.pdbx_seq_one_letter_code
_entity_poly.pdbx_strand_id
1 'polypeptide(L)'
;MADEPEPISRMEALRGLRISTQEGLWATVFVVLTGGAFQIGFARHLGANDFVLGLLAGLPAAVGLLQVPASLYIEKRGERRRFVAFSAGAGRLALAALALVALFLPDPLRLAAFLLLLILSSALLTITVPAWTSWMSDLVPNDARGRYFAGRNRLASIVAMLAPLPAAWLLDKLKPEAGFPVLFGLAAIPAAVCFLLILRQPEPPMVRQLEKTNPFTSLKAPFADPSFRQFLAFAGTVVVGQALAGQFFMAWQVDKAGLELPYLSVQVLGAVASGASLATMPLWGYLADKYGGRPVLMIGSWLVLVAPLLWCFTSHGANWLNYPLIVVLNVTSGAGWAAVGLTQFNLLLSMTPDDKRGTYVAVYSAFTGVVGGISPIIGGALMTALSHLPLPAGLNNYKVMFLLTDIVRVAALILLRQLKIEDSKTTRFVLGQLVGTGTMGGFRRAQRLARTTDAEAREETVRELGERKSSLAVEELVEALGDVSHAVRATAARALGEIGDTRAVPALAAKLLDPAAAIGEEAAHALGFLGDRAATPALEAASRGPNATVRVAALRALGRLADPASAPTLLAALNPDRPTRCEAACAALAAIGENLRPEDRTEAEERLLALLVPEVDQGMRLAAARAIEKLAPAVPELLWLLTVKLTDEADPAVLARLSVALSRLVRAHAPKPESHFPFLLKMARRLEGKGLSYLQALYAAADTILPPGTLYPLLSLKGMARDEALHKLVSDRALLEVFSQGDYLGLTQRLPELARHDNDPPAEEALLALLMLAKAPPQ
;
A
#
# COMPACT_ATOMS: atom_id res chain seq x y z
N MET A 1 -50.68 4.48 1.29
CA MET A 1 -49.52 5.19 1.88
C MET A 1 -49.52 4.82 3.36
N ALA A 2 -48.71 3.83 3.74
CA ALA A 2 -48.51 3.51 5.14
C ALA A 2 -47.50 4.53 5.69
N ASP A 3 -47.78 5.10 6.87
CA ASP A 3 -46.89 6.02 7.59
C ASP A 3 -45.44 5.53 7.51
N GLU A 4 -44.58 6.28 6.80
CA GLU A 4 -43.15 6.06 6.92
C GLU A 4 -42.75 6.47 8.34
N PRO A 5 -42.21 5.54 9.14
CA PRO A 5 -41.86 5.83 10.52
C PRO A 5 -40.79 6.93 10.58
N GLU A 6 -41.02 7.94 11.43
CA GLU A 6 -40.12 9.07 11.55
C GLU A 6 -38.67 8.63 11.89
N PRO A 7 -37.66 9.18 11.20
CA PRO A 7 -36.27 8.89 11.50
C PRO A 7 -35.88 9.45 12.87
N ILE A 8 -35.10 8.68 13.64
CA ILE A 8 -34.60 9.10 14.95
C ILE A 8 -33.76 10.39 14.85
N SER A 9 -33.84 11.24 15.87
CA SER A 9 -33.06 12.48 15.88
C SER A 9 -31.56 12.22 15.96
N ARG A 10 -30.73 13.14 15.45
CA ARG A 10 -29.26 13.05 15.53
C ARG A 10 -28.76 12.93 16.99
N MET A 11 -29.44 13.60 17.92
CA MET A 11 -29.13 13.53 19.36
C MET A 11 -29.39 12.13 19.92
N GLU A 12 -30.52 11.51 19.55
CA GLU A 12 -30.86 10.14 19.96
C GLU A 12 -29.92 9.12 19.34
N ALA A 13 -29.54 9.27 18.06
CA ALA A 13 -28.56 8.42 17.43
C ALA A 13 -27.21 8.45 18.19
N LEU A 14 -26.68 9.65 18.50
CA LEU A 14 -25.45 9.81 19.28
C LEU A 14 -25.57 9.21 20.70
N ARG A 15 -26.72 9.38 21.35
CA ARG A 15 -27.00 8.75 22.65
C ARG A 15 -27.01 7.23 22.53
N GLY A 16 -27.64 6.68 21.50
CA GLY A 16 -27.67 5.25 21.22
C GLY A 16 -26.29 4.66 20.97
N LEU A 17 -25.43 5.37 20.22
CA LEU A 17 -24.05 4.96 19.99
C LEU A 17 -23.23 4.90 21.29
N ARG A 18 -23.41 5.87 22.20
CA ARG A 18 -22.77 5.84 23.53
C ARG A 18 -23.25 4.68 24.39
N ILE A 19 -24.57 4.44 24.41
CA ILE A 19 -25.18 3.31 25.13
C ILE A 19 -24.66 1.98 24.59
N SER A 20 -24.62 1.80 23.26
CA SER A 20 -24.11 0.59 22.61
C SER A 20 -22.62 0.35 22.88
N THR A 21 -21.82 1.42 22.98
CA THR A 21 -20.42 1.30 23.43
C THR A 21 -20.35 0.80 24.86
N GLN A 22 -21.10 1.41 25.80
CA GLN A 22 -21.12 1.00 27.20
C GLN A 22 -21.63 -0.44 27.37
N GLU A 23 -22.71 -0.81 26.68
CA GLU A 23 -23.26 -2.18 26.68
C GLU A 23 -22.21 -3.17 26.21
N GLY A 24 -21.48 -2.86 25.13
CA GLY A 24 -20.41 -3.71 24.63
C GLY A 24 -19.27 -3.93 25.63
N LEU A 25 -18.90 -2.90 26.39
CA LEU A 25 -17.87 -3.02 27.43
C LEU A 25 -18.35 -3.93 28.57
N TRP A 26 -19.57 -3.72 29.06
CA TRP A 26 -20.15 -4.57 30.12
C TRP A 26 -20.40 -6.00 29.67
N ALA A 27 -20.84 -6.19 28.43
CA ALA A 27 -20.99 -7.51 27.82
C ALA A 27 -19.63 -8.23 27.74
N THR A 28 -18.56 -7.48 27.45
CA THR A 28 -17.20 -8.03 27.46
C THR A 28 -16.79 -8.48 28.85
N VAL A 29 -17.03 -7.66 29.89
CA VAL A 29 -16.79 -8.06 31.30
C VAL A 29 -17.55 -9.34 31.63
N PHE A 30 -18.82 -9.43 31.27
CA PHE A 30 -19.63 -10.63 31.48
C PHE A 30 -19.02 -11.87 30.83
N VAL A 31 -18.65 -11.78 29.55
CA VAL A 31 -18.11 -12.92 28.78
C VAL A 31 -16.79 -13.41 29.37
N VAL A 32 -15.87 -12.51 29.76
CA VAL A 32 -14.56 -12.94 30.30
C VAL A 32 -14.66 -13.51 31.72
N LEU A 33 -15.67 -13.12 32.51
CA LEU A 33 -15.91 -13.69 33.84
C LEU A 33 -16.57 -15.07 33.78
N THR A 34 -17.37 -15.32 32.75
CA THR A 34 -18.18 -16.55 32.63
C THR A 34 -17.62 -17.57 31.65
N GLY A 35 -16.60 -17.21 30.86
CA GLY A 35 -15.96 -18.05 29.85
C GLY A 35 -14.51 -18.43 30.13
N GLY A 36 -13.86 -19.02 29.13
CA GLY A 36 -12.40 -19.25 29.11
C GLY A 36 -11.89 -20.13 30.25
N ALA A 37 -10.80 -19.71 30.90
CA ALA A 37 -10.14 -20.46 31.97
C ALA A 37 -11.07 -20.73 33.17
N PHE A 38 -11.95 -19.79 33.52
CA PHE A 38 -12.89 -19.97 34.64
C PHE A 38 -13.95 -21.03 34.34
N GLN A 39 -14.49 -21.04 33.11
CA GLN A 39 -15.46 -22.04 32.67
C GLN A 39 -14.84 -23.44 32.61
N ILE A 40 -13.64 -23.56 32.07
CA ILE A 40 -12.91 -24.85 32.00
C ILE A 40 -12.56 -25.32 33.41
N GLY A 41 -12.05 -24.43 34.27
CA GLY A 41 -11.74 -24.73 35.66
C GLY A 41 -12.97 -25.16 36.47
N PHE A 42 -14.11 -24.51 36.29
CA PHE A 42 -15.36 -24.89 36.94
C PHE A 42 -15.86 -26.26 36.46
N ALA A 43 -15.81 -26.52 35.15
CA ALA A 43 -16.19 -27.82 34.61
C ALA A 43 -15.35 -28.96 35.22
N ARG A 44 -14.03 -28.76 35.33
CA ARG A 44 -13.12 -29.72 35.99
C ARG A 44 -13.43 -29.90 37.47
N HIS A 45 -13.75 -28.82 38.18
CA HIS A 45 -14.18 -28.89 39.57
C HIS A 45 -15.47 -29.71 39.74
N LEU A 46 -16.38 -29.67 38.75
CA LEU A 46 -17.59 -30.50 38.70
C LEU A 46 -17.34 -31.95 38.21
N GLY A 47 -16.09 -32.35 37.96
CA GLY A 47 -15.72 -33.70 37.51
C GLY A 47 -15.79 -33.92 36.00
N ALA A 48 -15.77 -32.87 35.17
CA ALA A 48 -15.73 -33.01 33.71
C ALA A 48 -14.46 -33.72 33.23
N ASN A 49 -14.63 -34.78 32.43
CA ASN A 49 -13.53 -35.42 31.71
C ASN A 49 -13.18 -34.66 30.41
N ASP A 50 -12.15 -35.13 29.70
CA ASP A 50 -11.64 -34.46 28.49
C ASP A 50 -12.68 -34.43 27.36
N PHE A 51 -13.52 -35.45 27.27
CA PHE A 51 -14.65 -35.49 26.32
C PHE A 51 -15.68 -34.39 26.62
N VAL A 52 -16.03 -34.20 27.89
CA VAL A 52 -16.95 -33.12 28.30
C VAL A 52 -16.33 -31.75 28.03
N LEU A 53 -15.02 -31.56 28.20
CA LEU A 53 -14.35 -30.31 27.78
C LEU A 53 -14.45 -30.07 26.26
N GLY A 54 -14.33 -31.14 25.46
CA GLY A 54 -14.59 -31.07 24.01
C GLY A 54 -16.03 -30.69 23.67
N LEU A 55 -17.01 -31.27 24.38
CA LEU A 55 -18.43 -30.90 24.25
C LEU A 55 -18.69 -29.44 24.63
N LEU A 56 -18.08 -28.95 25.71
CA LEU A 56 -18.21 -27.56 26.15
C LEU A 56 -17.75 -26.56 25.08
N ALA A 57 -16.69 -26.89 24.34
CA ALA A 57 -16.19 -26.06 23.26
C ALA A 57 -16.99 -26.21 21.95
N GLY A 58 -17.48 -27.43 21.64
CA GLY A 58 -18.16 -27.71 20.38
C GLY A 58 -19.64 -27.36 20.32
N LEU A 59 -20.38 -27.53 21.43
CA LEU A 59 -21.83 -27.34 21.47
C LEU A 59 -22.28 -25.90 21.15
N PRO A 60 -21.63 -24.83 21.67
CA PRO A 60 -22.01 -23.46 21.30
C PRO A 60 -21.94 -23.19 19.80
N ALA A 61 -20.95 -23.76 19.11
CA ALA A 61 -20.80 -23.60 17.67
C ALA A 61 -21.89 -24.36 16.88
N ALA A 62 -22.30 -25.55 17.33
CA ALA A 62 -23.38 -26.32 16.70
C ALA A 62 -24.73 -25.58 16.75
N VAL A 63 -24.99 -24.87 17.86
CA VAL A 63 -26.21 -24.07 18.05
C VAL A 63 -26.20 -22.79 17.18
N GLY A 64 -25.04 -22.43 16.61
CA GLY A 64 -24.87 -21.36 15.62
C GLY A 64 -25.87 -21.37 14.47
N LEU A 65 -26.34 -22.55 14.04
CA LEU A 65 -27.33 -22.70 12.97
C LEU A 65 -28.69 -22.07 13.29
N LEU A 66 -28.99 -21.81 14.57
CA LEU A 66 -30.22 -21.12 14.99
C LEU A 66 -30.27 -19.65 14.54
N GLN A 67 -29.17 -19.06 14.07
CA GLN A 67 -29.17 -17.69 13.56
C GLN A 67 -30.06 -17.52 12.32
N VAL A 68 -30.17 -18.53 11.46
CA VAL A 68 -30.97 -18.49 10.22
C VAL A 68 -32.47 -18.37 10.50
N PRO A 69 -33.11 -19.24 11.31
CA PRO A 69 -34.51 -19.06 11.66
C PRO A 69 -34.76 -17.78 12.49
N ALA A 70 -33.78 -17.36 13.30
CA ALA A 70 -33.88 -16.12 14.06
C ALA A 70 -33.95 -14.88 13.14
N SER A 71 -33.10 -14.79 12.11
CA SER A 71 -33.12 -13.67 11.17
C SER A 71 -34.48 -13.54 10.46
N LEU A 72 -35.03 -14.66 9.98
CA LEU A 72 -36.36 -14.72 9.36
C LEU A 72 -37.49 -14.29 10.31
N TYR A 73 -37.37 -14.62 11.60
CA TYR A 73 -38.35 -14.19 12.61
C TYR A 73 -38.31 -12.67 12.84
N ILE A 74 -37.10 -12.10 12.93
CA ILE A 74 -36.88 -10.67 13.16
C ILE A 74 -37.39 -9.85 11.96
N GLU A 75 -37.10 -10.28 10.74
CA GLU A 75 -37.59 -9.62 9.52
C GLU A 75 -39.13 -9.56 9.45
N LYS A 76 -39.81 -10.64 9.88
CA LYS A 76 -41.28 -10.71 9.91
C LYS A 76 -41.90 -9.78 10.95
N ARG A 77 -41.34 -9.70 12.16
CA ARG A 77 -41.93 -8.90 13.26
C ARG A 77 -41.46 -7.46 13.29
N GLY A 78 -40.21 -7.18 12.94
CA GLY A 78 -39.60 -5.85 12.98
C GLY A 78 -39.40 -5.27 14.39
N GLU A 79 -39.47 -6.09 15.44
CA GLU A 79 -39.25 -5.66 16.84
C GLU A 79 -37.86 -6.08 17.33
N ARG A 80 -36.80 -5.34 16.98
CA ARG A 80 -35.42 -5.75 17.29
C ARG A 80 -35.08 -5.53 18.75
N ARG A 81 -35.45 -4.39 19.34
CA ARG A 81 -35.07 -4.05 20.72
C ARG A 81 -35.61 -5.05 21.74
N ARG A 82 -36.89 -5.40 21.66
CA ARG A 82 -37.53 -6.35 22.59
C ARG A 82 -36.93 -7.75 22.45
N PHE A 83 -36.72 -8.18 21.21
CA PHE A 83 -36.10 -9.47 20.94
C PHE A 83 -34.68 -9.56 21.48
N VAL A 84 -33.85 -8.53 21.24
CA VAL A 84 -32.48 -8.43 21.77
C VAL A 84 -32.50 -8.37 23.30
N ALA A 85 -33.36 -7.56 23.91
CA ALA A 85 -33.46 -7.45 25.37
C ALA A 85 -33.82 -8.79 26.03
N PHE A 86 -34.81 -9.51 25.47
CA PHE A 86 -35.20 -10.82 25.98
C PHE A 86 -34.11 -11.87 25.78
N SER A 87 -33.68 -12.09 24.53
CA SER A 87 -32.71 -13.15 24.20
C SER A 87 -31.37 -12.92 24.89
N ALA A 88 -30.83 -11.71 24.84
CA ALA A 88 -29.55 -11.38 25.43
C ALA A 88 -29.61 -11.28 26.97
N GLY A 89 -30.75 -10.84 27.53
CA GLY A 89 -30.97 -10.81 28.97
C GLY A 89 -31.11 -12.21 29.57
N ALA A 90 -32.02 -13.02 29.00
CA ALA A 90 -32.24 -14.39 29.44
C ALA A 90 -31.00 -15.27 29.25
N GLY A 91 -30.28 -15.12 28.14
CA GLY A 91 -29.03 -15.86 27.89
C GLY A 91 -27.95 -15.56 28.93
N ARG A 92 -27.75 -14.28 29.29
CA ARG A 92 -26.77 -13.89 30.33
C ARG A 92 -27.21 -14.31 31.73
N LEU A 93 -28.51 -14.21 32.03
CA LEU A 93 -29.07 -14.64 33.31
C LEU A 93 -28.95 -16.16 33.51
N ALA A 94 -29.15 -16.96 32.45
CA ALA A 94 -28.96 -18.42 32.51
C ALA A 94 -27.53 -18.82 32.90
N LEU A 95 -26.52 -18.07 32.43
CA LEU A 95 -25.12 -18.32 32.77
C LEU A 95 -24.75 -17.76 34.15
N ALA A 96 -25.31 -16.61 34.55
CA ALA A 96 -25.15 -16.09 35.92
C ALA A 96 -25.80 -17.01 36.97
N ALA A 97 -26.88 -17.72 36.60
CA ALA A 97 -27.53 -18.72 37.43
C ALA A 97 -26.64 -19.93 37.74
N LEU A 98 -25.46 -20.07 37.11
CA LEU A 98 -24.46 -21.06 37.50
C LEU A 98 -23.99 -20.90 38.95
N ALA A 99 -24.05 -19.69 39.50
CA ALA A 99 -23.79 -19.47 40.92
C ALA A 99 -24.77 -20.27 41.80
N LEU A 100 -26.05 -20.33 41.40
CA LEU A 100 -27.08 -21.08 42.11
C LEU A 100 -26.88 -22.59 41.94
N VAL A 101 -26.46 -23.03 40.76
CA VAL A 101 -26.11 -24.44 40.52
C VAL A 101 -24.96 -24.88 41.41
N ALA A 102 -23.93 -24.04 41.52
CA ALA A 102 -22.77 -24.33 42.36
C ALA A 102 -23.12 -24.40 43.86
N LEU A 103 -24.07 -23.59 44.33
CA LEU A 103 -24.44 -23.52 45.76
C LEU A 103 -25.50 -24.53 46.19
N PHE A 104 -26.52 -24.79 45.37
CA PHE A 104 -27.75 -25.44 45.82
C PHE A 104 -28.00 -26.83 45.22
N LEU A 105 -27.37 -27.18 44.09
CA LEU A 105 -27.61 -28.48 43.47
C LEU A 105 -26.73 -29.58 44.10
N PRO A 106 -27.21 -30.85 44.15
CA PRO A 106 -26.39 -32.00 44.53
C PRO A 106 -25.30 -32.31 43.48
N ASP A 107 -24.14 -32.78 43.94
CA ASP A 107 -22.96 -33.11 43.09
C ASP A 107 -23.28 -33.85 41.78
N PRO A 108 -24.07 -34.94 41.75
CA PRO A 108 -24.33 -35.68 40.51
C PRO A 108 -25.14 -34.89 39.47
N LEU A 109 -25.91 -33.88 39.89
CA LEU A 109 -26.75 -33.07 39.01
C LEU A 109 -26.06 -31.78 38.56
N ARG A 110 -25.02 -31.32 39.28
CA ARG A 110 -24.34 -30.03 38.99
C ARG A 110 -23.75 -29.99 37.58
N LEU A 111 -23.07 -31.03 37.14
CA LEU A 111 -22.44 -31.08 35.82
C LEU A 111 -23.47 -31.06 34.69
N ALA A 112 -24.55 -31.84 34.83
CA ALA A 112 -25.64 -31.88 33.84
C ALA A 112 -26.37 -30.52 33.77
N ALA A 113 -26.67 -29.91 34.93
CA ALA A 113 -27.30 -28.59 35.00
C ALA A 113 -26.42 -27.49 34.39
N PHE A 114 -25.11 -27.54 34.65
CA PHE A 114 -24.14 -26.62 34.04
C PHE A 114 -24.14 -26.73 32.51
N LEU A 115 -24.11 -27.95 31.96
CA LEU A 115 -24.16 -28.16 30.50
C LEU A 115 -25.47 -27.67 29.89
N LEU A 116 -26.62 -27.96 30.51
CA LEU A 116 -27.92 -27.51 30.03
C LEU A 116 -28.05 -25.98 30.02
N LEU A 117 -27.63 -25.32 31.10
CA LEU A 117 -27.65 -23.86 31.18
C LEU A 117 -26.69 -23.21 30.19
N LEU A 118 -25.52 -23.81 29.95
CA LEU A 118 -24.58 -23.33 28.94
C LEU A 118 -25.16 -23.43 27.53
N ILE A 119 -25.77 -24.57 27.18
CA ILE A 119 -26.43 -24.76 25.87
C ILE A 119 -27.56 -23.74 25.70
N LEU A 120 -28.42 -23.59 26.72
CA LEU A 120 -29.52 -22.63 26.71
C LEU A 120 -29.00 -21.19 26.55
N SER A 121 -27.99 -20.81 27.33
CA SER A 121 -27.34 -19.50 27.25
C SER A 121 -26.76 -19.26 25.86
N SER A 122 -26.01 -20.23 25.33
CA SER A 122 -25.41 -20.16 23.99
C SER A 122 -26.45 -20.02 22.89
N ALA A 123 -27.56 -20.76 22.98
CA ALA A 123 -28.67 -20.66 22.04
C ALA A 123 -29.29 -19.27 22.02
N LEU A 124 -29.60 -18.73 23.21
CA LEU A 124 -30.23 -17.43 23.37
C LEU A 124 -29.31 -16.28 22.93
N LEU A 125 -28.02 -16.34 23.25
CA LEU A 125 -27.04 -15.31 22.84
C LEU A 125 -26.75 -15.36 21.33
N THR A 126 -26.72 -16.55 20.75
CA THR A 126 -26.48 -16.75 19.31
C THR A 126 -27.59 -16.13 18.48
N ILE A 127 -28.86 -16.34 18.84
CA ILE A 127 -29.99 -15.75 18.11
C ILE A 127 -30.08 -14.22 18.26
N THR A 128 -29.44 -13.62 19.26
CA THR A 128 -29.35 -12.16 19.41
C THR A 128 -28.53 -11.50 18.28
N VAL A 129 -27.51 -12.19 17.75
CA VAL A 129 -26.50 -11.59 16.85
C VAL A 129 -27.10 -10.98 15.57
N PRO A 130 -28.00 -11.65 14.81
CA PRO A 130 -28.60 -11.05 13.63
C PRO A 130 -29.44 -9.80 13.93
N ALA A 131 -30.23 -9.83 15.02
CA ALA A 131 -31.05 -8.68 15.44
C ALA A 131 -30.20 -7.47 15.80
N TRP A 132 -29.13 -7.69 16.59
CA TRP A 132 -28.21 -6.64 16.98
C TRP A 132 -27.44 -6.08 15.78
N THR A 133 -26.99 -6.94 14.86
CA THR A 133 -26.25 -6.52 13.66
C THR A 133 -27.11 -5.64 12.75
N SER A 134 -28.36 -6.04 12.51
CA SER A 134 -29.34 -5.23 11.78
C SER A 134 -29.65 -3.90 12.50
N TRP A 135 -29.83 -3.92 13.81
CA TRP A 135 -30.08 -2.68 14.57
C TRP A 135 -28.89 -1.72 14.47
N MET A 136 -27.67 -2.22 14.59
CA MET A 136 -26.46 -1.40 14.52
C MET A 136 -26.15 -0.90 13.11
N SER A 137 -26.52 -1.62 12.04
CA SER A 137 -26.34 -1.11 10.68
C SER A 137 -27.15 0.16 10.43
N ASP A 138 -28.35 0.24 11.00
CA ASP A 138 -29.24 1.39 10.84
C ASP A 138 -28.88 2.55 11.77
N LEU A 139 -28.34 2.25 12.95
CA LEU A 139 -27.96 3.26 13.95
C LEU A 139 -26.63 3.95 13.62
N VAL A 140 -25.70 3.25 12.97
CA VAL A 140 -24.35 3.75 12.68
C VAL A 140 -24.28 4.30 11.25
N PRO A 141 -23.97 5.60 11.07
CA PRO A 141 -23.81 6.21 9.75
C PRO A 141 -22.77 5.47 8.88
N ASN A 142 -23.07 5.31 7.58
CA ASN A 142 -22.24 4.55 6.64
C ASN A 142 -20.80 5.10 6.55
N ASP A 143 -20.62 6.42 6.62
CA ASP A 143 -19.35 7.15 6.55
C ASP A 143 -18.51 7.07 7.85
N ALA A 144 -19.14 6.73 8.98
CA ALA A 144 -18.50 6.65 10.29
C ALA A 144 -18.36 5.22 10.83
N ARG A 145 -18.93 4.22 10.14
CA ARG A 145 -19.08 2.84 10.64
C ARG A 145 -17.77 2.18 11.03
N GLY A 146 -16.76 2.24 10.15
CA GLY A 146 -15.44 1.68 10.42
C GLY A 146 -14.78 2.31 11.65
N ARG A 147 -14.76 3.65 11.74
CA ARG A 147 -14.16 4.39 12.87
C ARG A 147 -14.86 4.08 14.20
N TYR A 148 -16.19 4.05 14.20
CA TYR A 148 -16.98 3.73 15.40
C TYR A 148 -16.66 2.32 15.92
N PHE A 149 -16.78 1.29 15.07
CA PHE A 149 -16.53 -0.09 15.49
C PHE A 149 -15.08 -0.36 15.85
N ALA A 150 -14.11 0.23 15.13
CA ALA A 150 -12.71 0.14 15.50
C ALA A 150 -12.44 0.74 16.89
N GLY A 151 -13.03 1.90 17.19
CA GLY A 151 -12.93 2.52 18.52
C GLY A 151 -13.58 1.68 19.62
N ARG A 152 -14.81 1.22 19.40
CA ARG A 152 -15.54 0.35 20.34
C ARG A 152 -14.78 -0.96 20.60
N ASN A 153 -14.30 -1.63 19.55
CA ASN A 153 -13.59 -2.90 19.67
C ASN A 153 -12.21 -2.73 20.35
N ARG A 154 -11.53 -1.59 20.15
CA ARG A 154 -10.29 -1.27 20.88
C ARG A 154 -10.54 -1.17 22.39
N LEU A 155 -11.58 -0.43 22.80
CA LEU A 155 -11.95 -0.33 24.21
C LEU A 155 -12.39 -1.69 24.79
N ALA A 156 -13.21 -2.45 24.05
CA ALA A 156 -13.62 -3.79 24.46
C ALA A 156 -12.42 -4.72 24.64
N SER A 157 -11.43 -4.67 23.75
CA SER A 157 -10.21 -5.49 23.86
C SER A 157 -9.38 -5.14 25.10
N ILE A 158 -9.27 -3.85 25.45
CA ILE A 158 -8.61 -3.40 26.69
C ILE A 158 -9.37 -3.92 27.92
N VAL A 159 -10.70 -3.84 27.91
CA VAL A 159 -11.53 -4.36 29.00
C VAL A 159 -11.38 -5.89 29.10
N ALA A 160 -11.39 -6.63 28.00
CA ALA A 160 -11.19 -8.08 27.99
C ALA A 160 -9.84 -8.49 28.58
N MET A 161 -8.81 -7.66 28.40
CA MET A 161 -7.46 -7.88 28.92
C MET A 161 -7.36 -7.65 30.43
N LEU A 162 -8.10 -6.68 30.98
CA LEU A 162 -7.95 -6.23 32.37
C LEU A 162 -9.03 -6.77 33.32
N ALA A 163 -10.27 -6.89 32.85
CA ALA A 163 -11.42 -7.31 33.66
C ALA A 163 -11.28 -8.70 34.32
N PRO A 164 -10.62 -9.73 33.74
CA PRO A 164 -10.52 -11.02 34.41
C PRO A 164 -9.47 -11.03 35.54
N LEU A 165 -8.57 -10.04 35.64
CA LEU A 165 -7.47 -10.06 36.62
C LEU A 165 -7.95 -10.01 38.08
N PRO A 166 -8.86 -9.09 38.49
CA PRO A 166 -9.36 -9.07 39.87
C PRO A 166 -10.17 -10.33 40.21
N ALA A 167 -10.92 -10.85 39.25
CA ALA A 167 -11.68 -12.08 39.40
C ALA A 167 -10.79 -13.31 39.59
N ALA A 168 -9.69 -13.39 38.83
CA ALA A 168 -8.70 -14.45 38.98
C ALA A 168 -7.97 -14.37 40.32
N TRP A 169 -7.57 -13.18 40.75
CA TRP A 169 -6.98 -12.96 42.07
C TRP A 169 -7.93 -13.39 43.20
N LEU A 170 -9.21 -13.06 43.08
CA LEU A 170 -10.23 -13.48 44.05
C LEU A 170 -10.39 -15.00 44.07
N LEU A 171 -10.44 -15.63 42.90
CA LEU A 171 -10.60 -17.08 42.77
C LEU A 171 -9.39 -17.84 43.35
N ASP A 172 -8.17 -17.34 43.16
CA ASP A 172 -6.95 -17.94 43.72
C ASP A 172 -6.89 -17.85 45.27
N LYS A 173 -7.59 -16.89 45.88
CA LYS A 173 -7.64 -16.70 47.34
C LYS A 173 -8.74 -17.52 48.01
N LEU A 174 -9.80 -17.85 47.28
CA LEU A 174 -10.94 -18.59 47.80
C LEU A 174 -10.78 -20.10 47.52
N LYS A 175 -11.36 -20.92 48.40
CA LYS A 175 -11.51 -22.35 48.08
C LYS A 175 -12.43 -22.52 46.88
N PRO A 176 -12.21 -23.51 45.99
CA PRO A 176 -13.03 -23.70 44.79
C PRO A 176 -14.55 -23.73 45.06
N GLU A 177 -14.95 -24.37 46.16
CA GLU A 177 -16.35 -24.50 46.61
C GLU A 177 -17.04 -23.15 46.83
N ALA A 178 -16.31 -22.13 47.29
CA ALA A 178 -16.83 -20.78 47.51
C ALA A 178 -16.47 -19.82 46.36
N GLY A 179 -15.32 -20.05 45.72
CA GLY A 179 -14.77 -19.16 44.69
C GLY A 179 -15.61 -19.12 43.41
N PHE A 180 -16.03 -20.27 42.89
CA PHE A 180 -16.84 -20.31 41.67
C PHE A 180 -18.25 -19.71 41.83
N PRO A 181 -19.01 -20.00 42.90
CA PRO A 181 -20.27 -19.31 43.16
C PRO A 181 -20.14 -17.79 43.22
N VAL A 182 -19.12 -17.28 43.94
CA VAL A 182 -18.88 -15.84 44.07
C VAL A 182 -18.56 -15.23 42.71
N LEU A 183 -17.72 -15.89 41.91
CA LEU A 183 -17.37 -15.43 40.56
C LEU A 183 -18.60 -15.31 39.64
N PHE A 184 -19.41 -16.38 39.54
CA PHE A 184 -20.62 -16.35 38.70
C PHE A 184 -21.69 -15.41 39.26
N GLY A 185 -21.75 -15.24 40.59
CA GLY A 185 -22.64 -14.27 41.25
C GLY A 185 -22.25 -12.83 40.90
N LEU A 186 -20.95 -12.51 40.89
CA LEU A 186 -20.45 -11.22 40.44
C LEU A 186 -20.75 -10.97 38.96
N ALA A 187 -20.81 -12.01 38.12
CA ALA A 187 -21.22 -11.89 36.72
C ALA A 187 -22.70 -11.51 36.53
N ALA A 188 -23.56 -11.64 37.55
CA ALA A 188 -24.95 -11.16 37.48
C ALA A 188 -25.04 -9.63 37.36
N ILE A 189 -24.07 -8.89 37.93
CA ILE A 189 -24.01 -7.41 37.87
C ILE A 189 -23.87 -6.91 36.43
N PRO A 190 -22.82 -7.28 35.65
CA PRO A 190 -22.71 -6.86 34.26
C PRO A 190 -23.87 -7.37 33.40
N ALA A 191 -24.44 -8.55 33.68
CA ALA A 191 -25.63 -9.03 32.99
C ALA A 191 -26.85 -8.09 33.18
N ALA A 192 -27.11 -7.66 34.42
CA ALA A 192 -28.19 -6.73 34.73
C ALA A 192 -27.96 -5.34 34.10
N VAL A 193 -26.72 -4.84 34.14
CA VAL A 193 -26.35 -3.57 33.51
C VAL A 193 -26.57 -3.63 32.00
N CYS A 194 -26.12 -4.70 31.32
CA CYS A 194 -26.38 -4.90 29.89
C CYS A 194 -27.88 -4.88 29.58
N PHE A 195 -28.70 -5.61 30.35
CA PHE A 195 -30.14 -5.65 30.15
C PHE A 195 -30.78 -4.25 30.23
N LEU A 196 -30.41 -3.46 31.26
CA LEU A 196 -30.90 -2.09 31.44
C LEU A 196 -30.44 -1.15 30.31
N LEU A 197 -29.21 -1.30 29.82
CA LEU A 197 -28.68 -0.49 28.72
C LEU A 197 -29.39 -0.81 27.39
N ILE A 198 -29.63 -2.09 27.09
CA ILE A 198 -30.35 -2.52 25.88
C ILE A 198 -31.77 -1.93 25.85
N LEU A 199 -32.48 -1.95 26.98
CA LEU A 199 -33.83 -1.37 27.07
C LEU A 199 -33.87 0.15 26.81
N ARG A 200 -32.78 0.84 27.17
CA ARG A 200 -32.63 2.30 27.00
C ARG A 200 -32.10 2.70 25.63
N GLN A 201 -31.59 1.76 24.83
CA GLN A 201 -31.04 2.06 23.53
C GLN A 201 -32.17 2.38 22.53
N PRO A 202 -32.07 3.50 21.77
CA PRO A 202 -33.07 3.86 20.77
C PRO A 202 -33.00 2.92 19.55
N GLU A 203 -34.17 2.55 19.04
CA GLU A 203 -34.33 1.69 17.86
C GLU A 203 -34.77 2.54 16.66
N PRO A 204 -33.92 2.69 15.63
CA PRO A 204 -34.35 3.23 14.35
C PRO A 204 -35.42 2.33 13.73
N PRO A 205 -36.38 2.88 12.99
CA PRO A 205 -37.36 2.05 12.30
C PRO A 205 -36.70 1.13 11.28
N MET A 206 -37.15 -0.12 11.25
CA MET A 206 -36.59 -1.14 10.36
C MET A 206 -37.29 -1.07 8.99
N VAL A 207 -36.52 -0.80 7.93
CA VAL A 207 -37.01 -0.91 6.55
C VAL A 207 -37.13 -2.39 6.20
N ARG A 208 -38.37 -2.87 6.00
CA ARG A 208 -38.65 -4.28 5.68
C ARG A 208 -38.32 -4.55 4.21
N GLN A 209 -37.23 -5.26 3.95
CA GLN A 209 -36.94 -5.81 2.63
C GLN A 209 -37.32 -7.29 2.61
N LEU A 210 -38.49 -7.62 2.06
CA LEU A 210 -38.85 -9.01 1.78
C LEU A 210 -38.14 -9.42 0.48
N GLU A 211 -37.03 -10.13 0.58
CA GLU A 211 -36.39 -10.71 -0.61
C GLU A 211 -37.35 -11.70 -1.29
N LYS A 212 -37.53 -11.52 -2.61
CA LYS A 212 -38.43 -12.34 -3.45
C LYS A 212 -37.80 -13.67 -3.91
N THR A 213 -36.58 -13.99 -3.50
CA THR A 213 -35.84 -15.16 -3.99
C THR A 213 -35.59 -16.19 -2.90
N ASN A 214 -35.57 -17.47 -3.26
CA ASN A 214 -35.38 -18.57 -2.33
C ASN A 214 -33.90 -18.60 -1.83
N PRO A 215 -33.62 -18.45 -0.52
CA PRO A 215 -32.25 -18.34 -0.01
C PRO A 215 -31.38 -19.57 -0.33
N PHE A 216 -32.00 -20.76 -0.42
CA PHE A 216 -31.30 -22.03 -0.55
C PHE A 216 -30.74 -22.31 -1.94
N THR A 217 -31.29 -21.71 -2.99
CA THR A 217 -30.78 -21.90 -4.36
C THR A 217 -29.45 -21.19 -4.59
N SER A 218 -29.27 -20.02 -3.96
CA SER A 218 -28.05 -19.22 -4.08
C SER A 218 -26.85 -19.85 -3.34
N LEU A 219 -27.10 -20.64 -2.28
CA LEU A 219 -26.06 -21.31 -1.48
C LEU A 219 -25.25 -22.38 -2.23
N LYS A 220 -25.70 -22.84 -3.41
CA LYS A 220 -24.96 -23.82 -4.22
C LYS A 220 -23.84 -23.19 -5.06
N ALA A 221 -23.96 -21.90 -5.40
CA ALA A 221 -23.00 -21.23 -6.28
C ALA A 221 -21.55 -21.25 -5.78
N PRO A 222 -21.26 -21.04 -4.48
CA PRO A 222 -19.88 -21.06 -3.98
C PRO A 222 -19.20 -22.44 -4.11
N PHE A 223 -19.98 -23.53 -4.07
CA PHE A 223 -19.44 -24.89 -4.25
C PHE A 223 -19.09 -25.23 -5.71
N ALA A 224 -19.61 -24.46 -6.68
CA ALA A 224 -19.25 -24.63 -8.09
C ALA A 224 -17.90 -23.97 -8.43
N ASP A 225 -17.50 -22.96 -7.66
CA ASP A 225 -16.26 -22.21 -7.85
C ASP A 225 -15.03 -23.02 -7.37
N PRO A 226 -14.10 -23.40 -8.28
CA PRO A 226 -12.91 -24.17 -7.91
C PRO A 226 -11.96 -23.45 -6.95
N SER A 227 -11.77 -22.14 -7.12
CA SER A 227 -10.88 -21.32 -6.28
C SER A 227 -11.45 -21.19 -4.88
N PHE A 228 -12.76 -20.97 -4.78
CA PHE A 228 -13.43 -20.89 -3.49
C PHE A 228 -13.47 -22.24 -2.75
N ARG A 229 -13.64 -23.37 -3.46
CA ARG A 229 -13.53 -24.70 -2.84
C ARG A 229 -12.15 -24.97 -2.24
N GLN A 230 -11.08 -24.58 -2.93
CA GLN A 230 -9.72 -24.69 -2.38
C GLN A 230 -9.55 -23.79 -1.14
N PHE A 231 -10.12 -22.58 -1.16
CA PHE A 231 -10.13 -21.70 0.00
C PHE A 231 -10.92 -22.29 1.17
N LEU A 232 -12.09 -22.89 0.93
CA LEU A 232 -12.86 -23.59 1.96
C LEU A 232 -12.08 -24.77 2.55
N ALA A 233 -11.38 -25.56 1.74
CA ALA A 233 -10.54 -26.65 2.23
C ALA A 233 -9.41 -26.14 3.14
N PHE A 234 -8.74 -25.06 2.74
CA PHE A 234 -7.75 -24.38 3.56
C PHE A 234 -8.36 -23.88 4.88
N ALA A 235 -9.43 -23.10 4.81
CA ALA A 235 -10.09 -22.53 5.98
C ALA A 235 -10.60 -23.60 6.96
N GLY A 236 -11.19 -24.68 6.44
CA GLY A 236 -11.64 -25.82 7.24
C GLY A 236 -10.48 -26.48 7.98
N THR A 237 -9.35 -26.70 7.29
CA THR A 237 -8.15 -27.29 7.90
C THR A 237 -7.56 -26.39 8.99
N VAL A 238 -7.57 -25.07 8.79
CA VAL A 238 -7.18 -24.08 9.83
C VAL A 238 -8.10 -24.19 11.04
N VAL A 239 -9.42 -24.23 10.83
CA VAL A 239 -10.40 -24.36 11.91
C VAL A 239 -10.21 -25.66 12.67
N VAL A 240 -9.97 -26.80 11.99
CA VAL A 240 -9.65 -28.06 12.66
C VAL A 240 -8.38 -27.91 13.50
N GLY A 241 -7.29 -27.40 12.93
CA GLY A 241 -6.01 -27.23 13.64
C GLY A 241 -6.06 -26.26 14.83
N GLN A 242 -7.08 -25.40 14.89
CA GLN A 242 -7.36 -24.51 16.02
C GLN A 242 -8.26 -25.19 17.06
N ALA A 243 -9.42 -25.69 16.61
CA ALA A 243 -10.51 -26.14 17.47
C ALA A 243 -10.27 -27.54 18.05
N LEU A 244 -9.45 -28.37 17.39
CA LEU A 244 -9.15 -29.73 17.83
C LEU A 244 -8.54 -29.73 19.25
N ALA A 245 -7.55 -28.87 19.52
CA ALA A 245 -6.92 -28.75 20.85
C ALA A 245 -7.11 -27.42 21.58
N GLY A 246 -7.93 -26.51 21.04
CA GLY A 246 -8.07 -25.14 21.55
C GLY A 246 -8.35 -25.07 23.06
N GLN A 247 -9.32 -25.84 23.55
CA GLN A 247 -9.65 -25.91 24.98
C GLN A 247 -8.54 -26.54 25.84
N PHE A 248 -7.71 -27.43 25.27
CA PHE A 248 -6.71 -28.18 26.04
C PHE A 248 -5.45 -27.36 26.34
N PHE A 249 -5.17 -26.28 25.61
CA PHE A 249 -4.10 -25.34 26.00
C PHE A 249 -4.41 -24.64 27.32
N MET A 250 -5.68 -24.29 27.55
CA MET A 250 -6.12 -23.71 28.82
C MET A 250 -6.21 -24.78 29.90
N ALA A 251 -6.76 -25.95 29.57
CA ALA A 251 -6.82 -27.08 30.50
C ALA A 251 -5.41 -27.49 30.98
N TRP A 252 -4.41 -27.59 30.10
CA TRP A 252 -3.02 -27.90 30.47
C TRP A 252 -2.41 -26.92 31.48
N GLN A 253 -2.78 -25.64 31.44
CA GLN A 253 -2.25 -24.63 32.36
C GLN A 253 -2.84 -24.75 33.76
N VAL A 254 -4.13 -25.09 33.87
CA VAL A 254 -4.88 -25.07 35.14
C VAL A 254 -5.02 -26.47 35.75
N ASP A 255 -5.03 -27.52 34.93
CA ASP A 255 -5.23 -28.90 35.38
C ASP A 255 -4.07 -29.38 36.28
N LYS A 256 -4.43 -30.24 37.24
CA LYS A 256 -3.47 -30.90 38.14
C LYS A 256 -2.47 -31.79 37.42
N ALA A 257 -2.91 -32.44 36.35
CA ALA A 257 -2.05 -33.24 35.48
C ALA A 257 -1.11 -32.38 34.61
N GLY A 258 -1.25 -31.05 34.66
CA GLY A 258 -0.55 -30.09 33.82
C GLY A 258 0.46 -29.22 34.56
N LEU A 259 0.28 -27.91 34.48
CA LEU A 259 1.20 -26.93 35.04
C LEU A 259 0.75 -26.39 36.41
N GLU A 260 -0.51 -26.60 36.80
CA GLU A 260 -1.09 -26.12 38.06
C GLU A 260 -0.86 -24.62 38.31
N LEU A 261 -0.95 -23.81 37.26
CA LEU A 261 -0.74 -22.36 37.38
C LEU A 261 -1.92 -21.70 38.09
N PRO A 262 -1.68 -20.72 38.98
CA PRO A 262 -2.74 -19.87 39.53
C PRO A 262 -3.52 -19.17 38.41
N TYR A 263 -4.83 -18.99 38.58
CA TYR A 263 -5.68 -18.35 37.58
C TYR A 263 -5.17 -16.94 37.23
N LEU A 264 -4.64 -16.20 38.21
CA LEU A 264 -4.06 -14.88 37.96
C LEU A 264 -2.87 -14.96 37.00
N SER A 265 -2.03 -15.99 37.13
CA SER A 265 -0.90 -16.21 36.21
C SER A 265 -1.41 -16.48 34.79
N VAL A 266 -2.39 -17.37 34.65
CA VAL A 266 -2.98 -17.69 33.33
C VAL A 266 -3.57 -16.45 32.66
N GLN A 267 -4.30 -15.62 33.41
CA GLN A 267 -4.91 -14.39 32.86
C GLN A 267 -3.88 -13.31 32.52
N VAL A 268 -2.84 -13.12 33.34
CA VAL A 268 -1.74 -12.19 33.02
C VAL A 268 -1.00 -12.64 31.75
N LEU A 269 -0.74 -13.94 31.61
CA LEU A 269 -0.09 -14.50 30.41
C LEU A 269 -1.00 -14.38 29.17
N GLY A 270 -2.31 -14.58 29.32
CA GLY A 270 -3.28 -14.33 28.25
C GLY A 270 -3.38 -12.84 27.87
N ALA A 271 -3.24 -11.93 28.83
CA ALA A 271 -3.19 -10.49 28.57
C ALA A 271 -1.98 -10.09 27.71
N VAL A 272 -0.85 -10.80 27.84
CA VAL A 272 0.32 -10.62 26.95
C VAL A 272 -0.04 -10.93 25.49
N ALA A 273 -0.81 -11.99 25.22
CA ALA A 273 -1.23 -12.31 23.85
C ALA A 273 -2.14 -11.23 23.26
N SER A 274 -3.12 -10.75 24.03
CA SER A 274 -4.01 -9.65 23.62
C SER A 274 -3.24 -8.35 23.38
N GLY A 275 -2.28 -8.03 24.24
CA GLY A 275 -1.39 -6.88 24.08
C GLY A 275 -0.51 -6.97 22.83
N ALA A 276 0.08 -8.15 22.57
CA ALA A 276 0.88 -8.40 21.37
C ALA A 276 0.03 -8.29 20.09
N SER A 277 -1.19 -8.82 20.10
CA SER A 277 -2.16 -8.67 19.00
C SER A 277 -2.46 -7.19 18.73
N LEU A 278 -2.87 -6.43 19.75
CA LEU A 278 -3.17 -5.00 19.62
C LEU A 278 -1.97 -4.17 19.13
N ALA A 279 -0.76 -4.50 19.58
CA ALA A 279 0.46 -3.80 19.21
C ALA A 279 0.88 -4.09 17.75
N THR A 280 0.68 -5.32 17.27
CA THR A 280 1.11 -5.75 15.93
C THR A 280 0.05 -5.53 14.86
N MET A 281 -1.23 -5.40 15.22
CA MET A 281 -2.33 -5.25 14.26
C MET A 281 -2.15 -4.09 13.27
N PRO A 282 -1.71 -2.88 13.66
CA PRO A 282 -1.45 -1.80 12.69
C PRO A 282 -0.35 -2.13 11.69
N LEU A 283 0.70 -2.86 12.12
CA LEU A 283 1.78 -3.31 11.24
C LEU A 283 1.25 -4.36 10.24
N TRP A 284 0.42 -5.30 10.69
CA TRP A 284 -0.17 -6.29 9.79
C TRP A 284 -1.13 -5.68 8.78
N GLY A 285 -1.94 -4.68 9.19
CA GLY A 285 -2.76 -3.86 8.29
C GLY A 285 -1.93 -3.28 7.17
N TYR A 286 -0.92 -2.51 7.56
CA TYR A 286 0.00 -1.85 6.64
C TYR A 286 0.68 -2.83 5.65
N LEU A 287 1.19 -3.96 6.13
CA LEU A 287 1.85 -4.94 5.28
C LEU A 287 0.87 -5.67 4.35
N ALA A 288 -0.35 -5.95 4.81
CA ALA A 288 -1.37 -6.63 4.02
C ALA A 288 -1.88 -5.74 2.89
N ASP A 289 -2.10 -4.46 3.17
CA ASP A 289 -2.57 -3.48 2.19
C ASP A 289 -1.50 -3.25 1.10
N LYS A 290 -0.22 -3.16 1.50
CA LYS A 290 0.87 -2.88 0.56
C LYS A 290 1.38 -4.09 -0.23
N TYR A 291 1.50 -5.25 0.41
CA TYR A 291 2.15 -6.43 -0.20
C TYR A 291 1.18 -7.56 -0.53
N GLY A 292 -0.12 -7.36 -0.25
CA GLY A 292 -1.17 -8.34 -0.37
C GLY A 292 -1.36 -9.16 0.91
N GLY A 293 -2.59 -9.63 1.12
CA GLY A 293 -2.96 -10.39 2.32
C GLY A 293 -2.28 -11.76 2.42
N ARG A 294 -1.99 -12.42 1.28
CA ARG A 294 -1.41 -13.77 1.24
C ARG A 294 -0.05 -13.92 1.94
N PRO A 295 0.99 -13.09 1.65
CA PRO A 295 2.28 -13.22 2.31
C PRO A 295 2.19 -12.97 3.81
N VAL A 296 1.34 -12.03 4.24
CA VAL A 296 1.11 -11.75 5.67
C VAL A 296 0.38 -12.91 6.35
N LEU A 297 -0.62 -13.51 5.69
CA LEU A 297 -1.29 -14.73 6.16
C LEU A 297 -0.31 -15.88 6.33
N MET A 298 0.64 -16.04 5.40
CA MET A 298 1.69 -17.07 5.48
C MET A 298 2.60 -16.85 6.68
N ILE A 299 3.08 -15.62 6.90
CA ILE A 299 3.91 -15.26 8.08
C ILE A 299 3.13 -15.51 9.37
N GLY A 300 1.89 -15.03 9.45
CA GLY A 300 1.02 -15.26 10.60
C GLY A 300 0.78 -16.73 10.90
N SER A 301 0.54 -17.54 9.86
CA SER A 301 0.31 -18.98 9.99
C SER A 301 1.55 -19.72 10.50
N TRP A 302 2.77 -19.31 10.08
CA TRP A 302 4.02 -19.83 10.65
C TRP A 302 4.20 -19.45 12.12
N LEU A 303 3.90 -18.20 12.49
CA LEU A 303 3.96 -17.78 13.90
C LEU A 303 2.99 -18.59 14.79
N VAL A 304 1.78 -18.87 14.28
CA VAL A 304 0.79 -19.70 14.99
C VAL A 304 1.21 -21.18 15.04
N LEU A 305 1.89 -21.70 14.02
CA LEU A 305 2.42 -23.07 14.01
C LEU A 305 3.52 -23.30 15.07
N VAL A 306 4.35 -22.30 15.35
CA VAL A 306 5.44 -22.45 16.34
C VAL A 306 4.89 -22.61 17.76
N ALA A 307 3.70 -22.10 18.05
CA ALA A 307 3.17 -22.06 19.41
C ALA A 307 2.90 -23.46 20.02
N PRO A 308 2.15 -24.39 19.42
CA PRO A 308 1.92 -25.71 20.04
C PRO A 308 3.20 -26.55 20.19
N LEU A 309 4.17 -26.41 19.27
CA LEU A 309 5.50 -27.01 19.42
C LEU A 309 6.20 -26.53 20.68
N LEU A 310 6.17 -25.21 20.94
CA LEU A 310 6.78 -24.62 22.13
C LEU A 310 6.08 -25.07 23.43
N TRP A 311 4.76 -25.37 23.40
CA TRP A 311 4.06 -25.95 24.55
C TRP A 311 4.61 -27.33 24.97
N CYS A 312 5.18 -28.11 24.04
CA CYS A 312 5.75 -29.42 24.35
C CYS A 312 6.99 -29.37 25.27
N PHE A 313 7.67 -28.21 25.30
CA PHE A 313 8.84 -27.98 26.16
C PHE A 313 8.46 -27.53 27.58
N THR A 314 7.16 -27.31 27.86
CA THR A 314 6.72 -27.05 29.23
C THR A 314 6.91 -28.29 30.11
N SER A 315 7.34 -28.03 31.35
CA SER A 315 7.59 -29.06 32.37
C SER A 315 6.41 -29.14 33.33
N HIS A 316 6.07 -30.33 33.79
CA HIS A 316 4.97 -30.56 34.72
C HIS A 316 5.16 -29.80 36.04
N GLY A 317 4.05 -29.34 36.63
CA GLY A 317 4.02 -28.53 37.85
C GLY A 317 4.42 -27.06 37.65
N ALA A 318 4.41 -26.31 38.75
CA ALA A 318 4.68 -24.87 38.78
C ALA A 318 6.17 -24.51 38.66
N ASN A 319 6.83 -25.00 37.61
CA ASN A 319 8.23 -24.67 37.30
C ASN A 319 8.35 -23.22 36.80
N TRP A 320 9.25 -22.44 37.40
CA TRP A 320 9.49 -21.04 37.04
C TRP A 320 9.91 -20.85 35.58
N LEU A 321 10.57 -21.84 34.97
CA LEU A 321 10.96 -21.82 33.55
C LEU A 321 9.76 -21.82 32.58
N ASN A 322 8.58 -22.26 33.02
CA ASN A 322 7.38 -22.25 32.20
C ASN A 322 6.92 -20.81 31.90
N TYR A 323 7.08 -19.87 32.84
CA TYR A 323 6.60 -18.48 32.66
C TYR A 323 7.23 -17.74 31.47
N PRO A 324 8.57 -17.62 31.34
CA PRO A 324 9.17 -16.95 30.19
C PRO A 324 8.85 -17.66 28.87
N LEU A 325 8.78 -19.00 28.86
CA LEU A 325 8.37 -19.77 27.69
C LEU A 325 6.93 -19.42 27.27
N ILE A 326 6.00 -19.37 28.23
CA ILE A 326 4.59 -19.00 28.00
C ILE A 326 4.44 -17.55 27.56
N VAL A 327 5.30 -16.63 28.01
CA VAL A 327 5.34 -15.25 27.49
C VAL A 327 5.71 -15.24 26.00
N VAL A 328 6.79 -15.93 25.61
CA VAL A 328 7.20 -16.03 24.19
C VAL A 328 6.09 -16.68 23.35
N LEU A 329 5.47 -17.74 23.86
CA LEU A 329 4.30 -18.41 23.26
C LEU A 329 3.14 -17.45 23.02
N ASN A 330 2.77 -16.63 24.01
CA ASN A 330 1.64 -15.71 23.91
C ASN A 330 1.96 -14.51 23.01
N VAL A 331 3.19 -13.99 23.01
CA VAL A 331 3.61 -12.93 22.08
C VAL A 331 3.56 -13.41 20.63
N THR A 332 4.14 -14.58 20.35
CA THR A 332 4.15 -15.19 19.01
C THR A 332 2.74 -15.55 18.55
N SER A 333 1.92 -16.15 19.42
CA SER A 333 0.53 -16.48 19.12
C SER A 333 -0.33 -15.24 18.91
N GLY A 334 -0.21 -14.22 19.76
CA GLY A 334 -0.96 -12.97 19.67
C GLY A 334 -0.65 -12.22 18.38
N ALA A 335 0.64 -12.11 18.02
CA ALA A 335 1.05 -11.52 16.75
C ALA A 335 0.59 -12.35 15.54
N GLY A 336 0.71 -13.68 15.61
CA GLY A 336 0.30 -14.59 14.54
C GLY A 336 -1.20 -14.57 14.28
N TRP A 337 -2.03 -14.68 15.33
CA TRP A 337 -3.49 -14.63 15.20
C TRP A 337 -4.00 -13.27 14.73
N ALA A 338 -3.34 -12.17 15.09
CA ALA A 338 -3.66 -10.85 14.55
C ALA A 338 -3.45 -10.80 13.02
N ALA A 339 -2.34 -11.34 12.52
CA ALA A 339 -2.07 -11.44 11.09
C ALA A 339 -3.08 -12.36 10.38
N VAL A 340 -3.31 -13.56 10.91
CA VAL A 340 -4.23 -14.56 10.33
C VAL A 340 -5.65 -13.99 10.27
N GLY A 341 -6.17 -13.45 11.38
CA GLY A 341 -7.54 -12.94 11.44
C GLY A 341 -7.80 -11.80 10.45
N LEU A 342 -6.86 -10.85 10.32
CA LEU A 342 -6.96 -9.75 9.37
C LEU A 342 -6.96 -10.26 7.91
N THR A 343 -5.98 -11.09 7.58
CA THR A 343 -5.70 -11.44 6.18
C THR A 343 -6.60 -12.55 5.64
N GLN A 344 -7.03 -13.49 6.47
CA GLN A 344 -7.96 -14.53 6.08
C GLN A 344 -9.33 -13.95 5.71
N PHE A 345 -9.79 -12.93 6.45
CA PHE A 345 -11.04 -12.24 6.12
C PHE A 345 -10.92 -11.40 4.85
N ASN A 346 -9.83 -10.63 4.71
CA ASN A 346 -9.59 -9.86 3.48
C ASN A 346 -9.50 -10.77 2.25
N LEU A 347 -8.90 -11.95 2.40
CA LEU A 347 -8.79 -12.93 1.31
C LEU A 347 -10.13 -13.53 0.92
N LEU A 348 -11.00 -13.80 1.90
CA LEU A 348 -12.38 -14.18 1.62
C LEU A 348 -13.06 -13.12 0.75
N LEU A 349 -12.94 -11.84 1.11
CA LEU A 349 -13.56 -10.76 0.35
C LEU A 349 -12.98 -10.62 -1.07
N SER A 350 -11.67 -10.76 -1.23
CA SER A 350 -11.00 -10.60 -2.54
C SER A 350 -11.28 -11.76 -3.50
N MET A 351 -11.61 -12.95 -2.99
CA MET A 351 -11.95 -14.11 -3.82
C MET A 351 -13.44 -14.17 -4.20
N THR A 352 -14.26 -13.24 -3.70
CA THR A 352 -15.72 -13.29 -3.87
C THR A 352 -16.22 -12.25 -4.87
N PRO A 353 -17.05 -12.63 -5.86
CA PRO A 353 -17.68 -11.67 -6.76
C PRO A 353 -18.49 -10.61 -6.01
N ASP A 354 -18.39 -9.35 -6.45
CA ASP A 354 -18.98 -8.19 -5.79
C ASP A 354 -20.50 -8.29 -5.60
N ASP A 355 -21.18 -8.92 -6.56
CA ASP A 355 -22.63 -9.14 -6.57
C ASP A 355 -23.11 -10.28 -5.66
N LYS A 356 -22.19 -11.17 -5.23
CA LYS A 356 -22.52 -12.41 -4.48
C LYS A 356 -21.76 -12.56 -3.16
N ARG A 357 -21.03 -11.53 -2.71
CA ARG A 357 -20.20 -11.57 -1.48
C ARG A 357 -20.97 -12.09 -0.27
N GLY A 358 -22.21 -11.62 -0.07
CA GLY A 358 -23.05 -12.05 1.06
C GLY A 358 -23.28 -13.57 1.11
N THR A 359 -23.58 -14.19 -0.03
CA THR A 359 -23.80 -15.64 -0.12
C THR A 359 -22.53 -16.44 0.16
N TYR A 360 -21.39 -16.01 -0.36
CA TYR A 360 -20.11 -16.67 -0.13
C TYR A 360 -19.68 -16.57 1.34
N VAL A 361 -19.81 -15.39 1.95
CA VAL A 361 -19.54 -15.17 3.38
C VAL A 361 -20.44 -16.04 4.26
N ALA A 362 -21.72 -16.18 3.89
CA ALA A 362 -22.67 -17.06 4.60
C ALA A 362 -22.25 -18.53 4.53
N VAL A 363 -21.90 -19.04 3.33
CA VAL A 363 -21.43 -20.43 3.16
C VAL A 363 -20.14 -20.67 3.93
N TYR A 364 -19.18 -19.74 3.87
CA TYR A 364 -17.95 -19.80 4.65
C TYR A 364 -18.23 -19.89 6.15
N SER A 365 -19.10 -19.03 6.67
CA SER A 365 -19.44 -18.97 8.10
C SER A 365 -20.16 -20.23 8.57
N ALA A 366 -21.09 -20.74 7.78
CA ALA A 366 -21.79 -22.00 8.06
C ALA A 366 -20.82 -23.19 8.06
N PHE A 367 -19.96 -23.28 7.03
CA PHE A 367 -18.97 -24.36 6.91
C PHE A 367 -17.99 -24.35 8.09
N THR A 368 -17.37 -23.20 8.37
CA THR A 368 -16.42 -23.05 9.48
C THR A 368 -17.09 -23.24 10.85
N GLY A 369 -18.35 -22.85 11.01
CA GLY A 369 -19.14 -23.12 12.21
C GLY A 369 -19.36 -24.61 12.47
N VAL A 370 -19.76 -25.37 11.45
CA VAL A 370 -19.94 -26.84 11.56
C VAL A 370 -18.61 -27.53 11.87
N VAL A 371 -17.55 -27.19 11.13
CA VAL A 371 -16.21 -27.75 11.38
C VAL A 371 -15.72 -27.38 12.78
N GLY A 372 -15.91 -26.14 13.21
CA GLY A 372 -15.54 -25.64 14.53
C GLY A 372 -16.35 -26.22 15.67
N GLY A 373 -17.57 -26.71 15.42
CA GLY A 373 -18.38 -27.42 16.41
C GLY A 373 -18.03 -28.89 16.56
N ILE A 374 -17.73 -29.58 15.45
CA ILE A 374 -17.39 -31.01 15.46
C ILE A 374 -15.96 -31.23 15.95
N SER A 375 -15.02 -30.37 15.57
CA SER A 375 -13.59 -30.57 15.85
C SER A 375 -13.24 -30.67 17.34
N PRO A 376 -13.76 -29.82 18.25
CA PRO A 376 -13.50 -29.95 19.68
C PRO A 376 -14.06 -31.25 20.28
N ILE A 377 -15.18 -31.75 19.77
CA ILE A 377 -15.80 -33.00 20.23
C ILE A 377 -14.91 -34.18 19.85
N ILE A 378 -14.44 -34.22 18.60
CA ILE A 378 -13.44 -35.19 18.13
C ILE A 378 -12.17 -35.07 18.99
N GLY A 379 -11.73 -33.84 19.27
CA GLY A 379 -10.56 -33.60 20.10
C GLY A 379 -10.69 -34.12 21.54
N GLY A 380 -11.87 -33.96 22.15
CA GLY A 380 -12.17 -34.53 23.47
C GLY A 380 -12.21 -36.06 23.49
N ALA A 381 -12.78 -36.67 22.45
CA ALA A 381 -12.76 -38.12 22.30
C ALA A 381 -11.33 -38.64 22.11
N LEU A 382 -10.52 -37.95 21.31
CA LEU A 382 -9.12 -38.28 21.07
C LEU A 382 -8.27 -38.10 22.34
N MET A 383 -8.45 -37.03 23.09
CA MET A 383 -7.78 -36.83 24.39
C MET A 383 -8.11 -37.95 25.38
N THR A 384 -9.36 -38.39 25.41
CA THR A 384 -9.79 -39.52 26.24
C THR A 384 -9.15 -40.83 25.78
N ALA A 385 -9.05 -41.08 24.47
CA ALA A 385 -8.35 -42.25 23.96
C ALA A 385 -6.84 -42.20 24.29
N LEU A 386 -6.22 -41.03 24.17
CA LEU A 386 -4.80 -40.81 24.46
C LEU A 386 -4.46 -40.97 25.94
N SER A 387 -5.38 -40.69 26.87
CA SER A 387 -5.14 -40.84 28.30
C SER A 387 -5.04 -42.30 28.75
N HIS A 388 -5.56 -43.25 27.95
CA HIS A 388 -5.48 -44.69 28.21
C HIS A 388 -4.26 -45.37 27.55
N LEU A 389 -3.52 -44.65 26.69
CA LEU A 389 -2.37 -45.20 25.98
C LEU A 389 -1.09 -45.08 26.83
N PRO A 390 -0.26 -46.13 26.93
CA PRO A 390 1.04 -46.04 27.57
C PRO A 390 2.00 -45.25 26.69
N LEU A 391 2.24 -43.98 27.04
CA LEU A 391 3.14 -43.10 26.29
C LEU A 391 4.58 -43.15 26.85
N PRO A 392 5.61 -42.94 26.00
CA PRO A 392 7.01 -42.85 26.44
C PRO A 392 7.24 -41.76 27.49
N ALA A 393 8.25 -41.96 28.35
CA ALA A 393 8.59 -40.99 29.39
C ALA A 393 8.82 -39.58 28.81
N GLY A 394 8.12 -38.57 29.38
CA GLY A 394 8.18 -37.18 28.95
C GLY A 394 7.09 -36.75 27.96
N LEU A 395 6.39 -37.70 27.33
CA LEU A 395 5.18 -37.46 26.52
C LEU A 395 3.93 -37.76 27.35
N ASN A 396 2.95 -36.85 27.28
CA ASN A 396 1.62 -37.05 27.83
C ASN A 396 0.58 -36.80 26.74
N ASN A 397 -0.68 -37.14 27.03
CA ASN A 397 -1.82 -36.94 26.12
C ASN A 397 -1.91 -35.50 25.59
N TYR A 398 -1.67 -34.48 26.42
CA TYR A 398 -1.67 -33.06 25.97
C TYR A 398 -0.58 -32.77 24.93
N LYS A 399 0.67 -33.20 25.18
CA LYS A 399 1.79 -32.97 24.26
C LYS A 399 1.56 -33.68 22.92
N VAL A 400 1.06 -34.92 22.95
CA VAL A 400 0.68 -35.65 21.73
C VAL A 400 -0.42 -34.89 20.98
N MET A 401 -1.42 -34.39 21.70
CA MET A 401 -2.50 -33.61 21.13
C MET A 401 -2.00 -32.32 20.46
N PHE A 402 -1.06 -31.60 21.07
CA PHE A 402 -0.44 -30.40 20.49
C PHE A 402 0.32 -30.73 19.20
N LEU A 403 1.10 -31.82 19.17
CA LEU A 403 1.78 -32.28 17.96
C LEU A 403 0.81 -32.65 16.83
N LEU A 404 -0.30 -33.31 17.16
CA LEU A 404 -1.34 -33.62 16.17
C LEU A 404 -1.95 -32.34 15.58
N THR A 405 -2.15 -31.30 16.38
CA THR A 405 -2.60 -30.01 15.83
C THR A 405 -1.59 -29.37 14.90
N ASP A 406 -0.29 -29.50 15.16
CA ASP A 406 0.73 -28.96 14.28
C ASP A 406 0.79 -29.70 12.94
N ILE A 407 0.56 -31.02 12.92
CA ILE A 407 0.41 -31.78 11.66
C ILE A 407 -0.73 -31.21 10.82
N VAL A 408 -1.89 -30.96 11.44
CA VAL A 408 -3.05 -30.34 10.75
C VAL A 408 -2.71 -28.92 10.26
N ARG A 409 -1.98 -28.12 11.06
CA ARG A 409 -1.56 -26.76 10.68
C ARG A 409 -0.55 -26.76 9.52
N VAL A 410 0.36 -27.73 9.47
CA VAL A 410 1.26 -27.92 8.31
C VAL A 410 0.47 -28.26 7.05
N ALA A 411 -0.56 -29.12 7.15
CA ALA A 411 -1.46 -29.39 6.02
C ALA A 411 -2.18 -28.11 5.54
N ALA A 412 -2.63 -27.25 6.47
CA ALA A 412 -3.21 -25.96 6.12
C ALA A 412 -2.22 -25.04 5.38
N LEU A 413 -0.94 -24.99 5.80
CA LEU A 413 0.10 -24.22 5.10
C LEU A 413 0.36 -24.73 3.68
N ILE A 414 0.30 -26.05 3.47
CA ILE A 414 0.43 -26.66 2.14
C ILE A 414 -0.73 -26.22 1.24
N LEU A 415 -1.96 -26.25 1.74
CA LEU A 415 -3.15 -25.78 1.00
C LEU A 415 -3.06 -24.27 0.71
N LEU A 416 -2.63 -23.46 1.67
CA LEU A 416 -2.43 -22.01 1.48
C LEU A 416 -1.41 -21.70 0.37
N ARG A 417 -0.35 -22.50 0.25
CA ARG A 417 0.64 -22.34 -0.82
C ARG A 417 0.04 -22.62 -2.20
N GLN A 418 -0.94 -23.52 -2.30
CA GLN A 418 -1.59 -23.87 -3.56
C GLN A 418 -2.62 -22.84 -4.03
N LEU A 419 -3.12 -21.98 -3.13
CA LEU A 419 -4.03 -20.89 -3.49
C LEU A 419 -3.32 -19.88 -4.40
N LYS A 420 -3.83 -19.74 -5.63
CA LYS A 420 -3.44 -18.70 -6.58
C LYS A 420 -4.21 -17.42 -6.26
N ILE A 421 -3.47 -16.34 -5.98
CA ILE A 421 -4.02 -15.03 -5.66
C ILE A 421 -3.27 -14.05 -6.55
N GLU A 422 -4.00 -13.47 -7.51
CA GLU A 422 -3.52 -12.38 -8.35
C GLU A 422 -3.29 -11.17 -7.42
N ASP A 423 -2.19 -10.44 -7.60
CA ASP A 423 -1.80 -9.22 -6.85
C ASP A 423 -1.05 -9.33 -5.50
N SER A 424 -0.58 -10.50 -5.08
CA SER A 424 0.27 -10.61 -3.86
C SER A 424 1.77 -10.77 -4.14
N LYS A 425 2.63 -10.03 -3.41
CA LYS A 425 4.09 -10.23 -3.42
C LYS A 425 4.47 -11.56 -2.75
N THR A 426 5.71 -12.00 -2.94
CA THR A 426 6.21 -13.24 -2.32
C THR A 426 6.47 -13.07 -0.82
N THR A 427 6.23 -14.12 -0.03
CA THR A 427 6.48 -14.11 1.43
C THR A 427 7.93 -13.78 1.76
N ARG A 428 8.89 -14.28 0.96
CA ARG A 428 10.33 -13.97 1.14
C ARG A 428 10.63 -12.48 1.00
N PHE A 429 9.99 -11.81 0.04
CA PHE A 429 10.14 -10.38 -0.15
C PHE A 429 9.65 -9.60 1.08
N VAL A 430 8.44 -9.91 1.58
CA VAL A 430 7.88 -9.26 2.78
C VAL A 430 8.73 -9.50 4.03
N LEU A 431 9.26 -10.72 4.19
CA LEU A 431 10.17 -11.02 5.30
C LEU A 431 11.47 -10.20 5.21
N GLY A 432 12.03 -10.06 4.01
CA GLY A 432 13.19 -9.21 3.76
C GLY A 432 12.92 -7.74 4.08
N GLN A 433 11.69 -7.27 3.82
CA GLN A 433 11.25 -5.93 4.19
C GLN A 433 11.09 -5.76 5.71
N LEU A 434 10.61 -6.77 6.44
CA LEU A 434 10.49 -6.75 7.90
C LEU A 434 11.85 -6.72 8.61
N VAL A 435 12.83 -7.46 8.08
CA VAL A 435 14.21 -7.51 8.63
C VAL A 435 15.02 -6.28 8.19
N GLY A 436 14.71 -5.70 7.02
CA GLY A 436 15.31 -4.47 6.52
C GLY A 436 14.88 -3.23 7.32
N THR A 437 15.84 -2.35 7.61
CA THR A 437 15.61 -1.11 8.40
C THR A 437 14.66 -0.11 7.74
N GLY A 438 14.46 -0.19 6.42
CA GLY A 438 13.62 0.74 5.64
C GLY A 438 12.13 0.67 5.95
N THR A 439 11.56 -0.54 6.11
CA THR A 439 10.10 -0.74 6.26
C THR A 439 9.58 -0.27 7.60
N MET A 440 10.27 -0.63 8.68
CA MET A 440 9.89 -0.18 10.02
C MET A 440 10.11 1.33 10.19
N GLY A 441 11.12 1.90 9.52
CA GLY A 441 11.33 3.34 9.47
C GLY A 441 10.22 4.10 8.72
N GLY A 442 9.77 3.58 7.58
CA GLY A 442 8.65 4.15 6.81
C GLY A 442 7.33 4.06 7.58
N PHE A 443 7.00 2.88 8.11
CA PHE A 443 5.78 2.66 8.90
C PHE A 443 5.69 3.55 10.15
N ARG A 444 6.79 3.68 10.92
CA ARG A 444 6.81 4.55 12.12
C ARG A 444 6.58 6.03 11.78
N ARG A 445 7.13 6.50 10.65
CA ARG A 445 6.94 7.88 10.18
C ARG A 445 5.54 8.13 9.64
N ALA A 446 4.99 7.19 8.86
CA ALA A 446 3.60 7.20 8.44
C ALA A 446 2.65 7.29 9.66
N GLN A 447 2.89 6.47 10.69
CA GLN A 447 2.11 6.52 11.92
C GLN A 447 2.29 7.84 12.69
N ARG A 448 3.48 8.46 12.66
CA ARG A 448 3.73 9.78 13.25
C ARG A 448 2.93 10.85 12.50
N LEU A 449 2.99 10.85 11.16
CA LEU A 449 2.25 11.80 10.32
C LEU A 449 0.74 11.79 10.66
N ALA A 450 0.16 10.59 10.79
CA ALA A 450 -1.25 10.42 11.14
C ALA A 450 -1.63 10.87 12.57
N ARG A 451 -0.66 11.00 13.48
CA ARG A 451 -0.90 11.36 14.90
C ARG A 451 -0.63 12.82 15.21
N THR A 452 0.19 13.50 14.41
CA THR A 452 0.65 14.86 14.70
C THR A 452 -0.39 15.90 14.31
N THR A 453 -0.87 16.69 15.27
CA THR A 453 -1.81 17.79 15.02
C THR A 453 -1.14 19.08 14.55
N ASP A 454 0.15 19.25 14.84
CA ASP A 454 0.95 20.40 14.43
C ASP A 454 1.32 20.34 12.94
N ALA A 455 1.18 21.46 12.24
CA ALA A 455 1.40 21.55 10.80
C ALA A 455 2.89 21.48 10.43
N GLU A 456 3.77 22.12 11.21
CA GLU A 456 5.21 22.13 10.95
C GLU A 456 5.80 20.72 11.12
N ALA A 457 5.46 20.04 12.21
CA ALA A 457 5.89 18.67 12.45
C ALA A 457 5.30 17.66 11.43
N ARG A 458 4.10 17.91 10.87
CA ARG A 458 3.58 17.12 9.74
C ARG A 458 4.40 17.36 8.48
N GLU A 459 4.68 18.63 8.14
CA GLU A 459 5.48 18.98 6.97
C GLU A 459 6.88 18.35 7.04
N GLU A 460 7.53 18.42 8.20
CA GLU A 460 8.83 17.77 8.43
C GLU A 460 8.76 16.26 8.22
N THR A 461 7.72 15.62 8.75
CA THR A 461 7.53 14.17 8.56
C THR A 461 7.33 13.82 7.08
N VAL A 462 6.55 14.61 6.34
CA VAL A 462 6.35 14.45 4.89
C VAL A 462 7.67 14.62 4.12
N ARG A 463 8.48 15.61 4.50
CA ARG A 463 9.80 15.86 3.90
C ARG A 463 10.75 14.68 4.13
N GLU A 464 10.86 14.19 5.36
CA GLU A 464 11.70 13.04 5.69
C GLU A 464 11.30 11.77 4.91
N LEU A 465 10.00 11.60 4.66
CA LEU A 465 9.48 10.48 3.87
C LEU A 465 9.90 10.58 2.39
N GLY A 466 9.89 11.80 1.82
CA GLY A 466 10.36 12.11 0.47
C GLY A 466 11.86 11.91 0.31
N GLU A 467 12.67 12.50 1.19
CA GLU A 467 14.15 12.44 1.13
C GLU A 467 14.68 11.01 1.20
N ARG A 468 14.00 10.15 1.98
CA ARG A 468 14.35 8.73 2.10
C ARG A 468 13.82 7.87 0.95
N LYS A 469 13.13 8.47 -0.01
CA LYS A 469 12.48 7.80 -1.15
C LYS A 469 11.65 6.60 -0.71
N SER A 470 10.93 6.78 0.40
CA SER A 470 10.18 5.73 1.04
C SER A 470 8.91 5.45 0.24
N SER A 471 8.97 4.58 -0.79
CA SER A 471 7.80 4.09 -1.56
C SER A 471 6.71 3.43 -0.70
N LEU A 472 7.02 3.23 0.57
CA LEU A 472 6.16 2.80 1.67
C LEU A 472 5.15 3.85 2.11
N ALA A 473 5.45 5.14 1.93
CA ALA A 473 4.60 6.22 2.43
C ALA A 473 3.75 6.89 1.34
N VAL A 474 3.66 6.29 0.15
CA VAL A 474 2.98 6.92 -1.00
C VAL A 474 1.51 7.18 -0.70
N GLU A 475 0.81 6.27 -0.03
CA GLU A 475 -0.61 6.45 0.30
C GLU A 475 -0.81 7.54 1.35
N GLU A 476 0.03 7.57 2.39
CA GLU A 476 -0.01 8.61 3.42
C GLU A 476 0.39 9.99 2.86
N LEU A 477 1.31 10.03 1.89
CA LEU A 477 1.67 11.24 1.17
C LEU A 477 0.56 11.69 0.21
N VAL A 478 -0.15 10.75 -0.43
CA VAL A 478 -1.36 11.03 -1.23
C VAL A 478 -2.46 11.62 -0.35
N GLU A 479 -2.66 11.10 0.87
CA GLU A 479 -3.60 11.68 1.83
C GLU A 479 -3.14 13.09 2.27
N ALA A 480 -1.84 13.29 2.47
CA ALA A 480 -1.25 14.59 2.80
C ALA A 480 -1.43 15.66 1.69
N LEU A 481 -1.70 15.28 0.43
CA LEU A 481 -2.13 16.22 -0.62
C LEU A 481 -3.49 16.87 -0.32
N GLY A 482 -4.23 16.38 0.65
CA GLY A 482 -5.48 16.94 1.15
C GLY A 482 -5.35 17.72 2.47
N ASP A 483 -4.14 17.91 3.01
CA ASP A 483 -3.93 18.54 4.32
C ASP A 483 -4.47 19.98 4.36
N VAL A 484 -4.88 20.44 5.54
CA VAL A 484 -5.34 21.83 5.76
C VAL A 484 -4.22 22.85 5.48
N SER A 485 -2.96 22.52 5.77
CA SER A 485 -1.82 23.38 5.54
C SER A 485 -1.33 23.31 4.10
N HIS A 486 -1.22 24.47 3.46
CA HIS A 486 -0.68 24.58 2.09
C HIS A 486 0.75 24.07 1.99
N ALA A 487 1.57 24.28 3.03
CA ALA A 487 2.96 23.85 3.05
C ALA A 487 3.10 22.32 3.10
N VAL A 488 2.24 21.64 3.87
CA VAL A 488 2.18 20.17 3.92
C VAL A 488 1.76 19.62 2.56
N ARG A 489 0.74 20.21 1.92
CA ARG A 489 0.28 19.78 0.58
C ARG A 489 1.38 19.91 -0.49
N ALA A 490 2.08 21.04 -0.51
CA ALA A 490 3.18 21.28 -1.45
C ALA A 490 4.36 20.31 -1.21
N THR A 491 4.73 20.11 0.05
CA THR A 491 5.80 19.18 0.43
C THR A 491 5.42 17.73 0.09
N ALA A 492 4.15 17.36 0.21
CA ALA A 492 3.65 16.04 -0.16
C ALA A 492 3.75 15.81 -1.68
N ALA A 493 3.37 16.80 -2.50
CA ALA A 493 3.51 16.71 -3.94
C ALA A 493 4.99 16.52 -4.35
N ARG A 494 5.89 17.31 -3.75
CA ARG A 494 7.34 17.18 -3.97
C ARG A 494 7.87 15.82 -3.55
N ALA A 495 7.55 15.37 -2.34
CA ALA A 495 7.97 14.08 -1.81
C ALA A 495 7.51 12.91 -2.71
N LEU A 496 6.29 12.96 -3.24
CA LEU A 496 5.79 11.97 -4.19
C LEU A 496 6.59 11.96 -5.50
N GLY A 497 6.96 13.14 -6.01
CA GLY A 497 7.86 13.27 -7.16
C GLY A 497 9.27 12.71 -6.90
N GLU A 498 9.84 12.96 -5.72
CA GLU A 498 11.16 12.46 -5.32
C GLU A 498 11.21 10.93 -5.12
N ILE A 499 10.11 10.36 -4.61
CA ILE A 499 9.94 8.92 -4.45
C ILE A 499 9.87 8.22 -5.80
N GLY A 500 9.20 8.82 -6.80
CA GLY A 500 9.13 8.28 -8.15
C GLY A 500 8.16 7.10 -8.33
N ASP A 501 7.20 6.92 -7.42
CA ASP A 501 6.21 5.83 -7.51
C ASP A 501 4.97 6.25 -8.31
N THR A 502 4.75 5.61 -9.46
CA THR A 502 3.70 5.98 -10.43
C THR A 502 2.28 5.81 -9.89
N ARG A 503 2.07 5.09 -8.78
CA ARG A 503 0.77 5.01 -8.10
C ARG A 503 0.26 6.39 -7.64
N ALA A 504 1.15 7.37 -7.48
CA ALA A 504 0.79 8.74 -7.12
C ALA A 504 0.17 9.55 -8.27
N VAL A 505 0.26 9.07 -9.52
CA VAL A 505 -0.15 9.84 -10.71
C VAL A 505 -1.61 10.31 -10.65
N PRO A 506 -2.62 9.48 -10.35
CA PRO A 506 -4.01 9.94 -10.31
C PRO A 506 -4.25 11.01 -9.24
N ALA A 507 -3.60 10.88 -8.08
CA ALA A 507 -3.74 11.82 -6.98
C ALA A 507 -3.08 13.17 -7.28
N LEU A 508 -1.87 13.16 -7.86
CA LEU A 508 -1.18 14.38 -8.29
C LEU A 508 -1.92 15.06 -9.45
N ALA A 509 -2.46 14.29 -10.40
CA ALA A 509 -3.25 14.82 -11.50
C ALA A 509 -4.47 15.61 -11.02
N ALA A 510 -5.16 15.13 -9.98
CA ALA A 510 -6.28 15.83 -9.37
C ALA A 510 -5.89 17.17 -8.70
N LYS A 511 -4.61 17.35 -8.35
CA LYS A 511 -4.08 18.56 -7.70
C LYS A 511 -3.52 19.60 -8.66
N LEU A 512 -3.47 19.30 -9.96
CA LEU A 512 -3.05 20.27 -10.99
C LEU A 512 -3.95 21.51 -11.04
N LEU A 513 -5.23 21.38 -10.71
CA LEU A 513 -6.20 22.47 -10.70
C LEU A 513 -6.56 22.94 -9.28
N ASP A 514 -5.66 22.73 -8.31
CA ASP A 514 -5.86 23.21 -6.94
C ASP A 514 -6.03 24.75 -6.92
N PRO A 515 -6.92 25.30 -6.06
CA PRO A 515 -7.08 26.74 -5.92
C PRO A 515 -5.78 27.49 -5.62
N ALA A 516 -4.85 26.84 -4.89
CA ALA A 516 -3.52 27.37 -4.65
C ALA A 516 -2.57 26.98 -5.80
N ALA A 517 -2.21 27.96 -6.62
CA ALA A 517 -1.31 27.83 -7.77
C ALA A 517 -0.02 27.06 -7.48
N ALA A 518 0.60 27.31 -6.31
CA ALA A 518 1.84 26.68 -5.90
C ALA A 518 1.72 25.14 -5.80
N ILE A 519 0.54 24.63 -5.42
CA ILE A 519 0.29 23.19 -5.31
C ILE A 519 0.15 22.57 -6.69
N GLY A 520 -0.58 23.25 -7.59
CA GLY A 520 -0.69 22.81 -9.00
C GLY A 520 0.66 22.81 -9.71
N GLU A 521 1.52 23.76 -9.42
CA GLU A 521 2.90 23.83 -9.94
C GLU A 521 3.75 22.66 -9.43
N GLU A 522 3.78 22.41 -8.11
CA GLU A 522 4.49 21.27 -7.53
C GLU A 522 3.95 19.92 -8.03
N ALA A 523 2.63 19.79 -8.18
CA ALA A 523 2.01 18.59 -8.73
C ALA A 523 2.44 18.34 -10.19
N ALA A 524 2.49 19.39 -11.03
CA ALA A 524 2.99 19.27 -12.39
C ALA A 524 4.47 18.86 -12.42
N HIS A 525 5.30 19.46 -11.57
CA HIS A 525 6.71 19.07 -11.44
C HIS A 525 6.88 17.61 -11.01
N ALA A 526 6.12 17.17 -10.02
CA ALA A 526 6.13 15.79 -9.53
C ALA A 526 5.72 14.79 -10.62
N LEU A 527 4.64 15.06 -11.36
CA LEU A 527 4.22 14.25 -12.50
C LEU A 527 5.30 14.16 -13.58
N GLY A 528 5.98 15.28 -13.86
CA GLY A 528 7.11 15.29 -14.79
C GLY A 528 8.33 14.48 -14.30
N PHE A 529 8.55 14.39 -12.98
CA PHE A 529 9.61 13.55 -12.41
C PHE A 529 9.23 12.06 -12.37
N LEU A 530 7.95 11.74 -12.21
CA LEU A 530 7.44 10.37 -12.26
C LEU A 530 7.61 9.73 -13.63
N GLY A 531 7.52 10.51 -14.71
CA GLY A 531 7.80 10.01 -16.06
C GLY A 531 6.69 9.13 -16.66
N ASP A 532 5.55 9.00 -16.00
CA ASP A 532 4.44 8.15 -16.46
C ASP A 532 3.52 8.89 -17.45
N ARG A 533 3.37 8.32 -18.65
CA ARG A 533 2.50 8.84 -19.72
C ARG A 533 1.01 8.83 -19.37
N ALA A 534 0.60 8.08 -18.35
CA ALA A 534 -0.77 8.16 -17.83
C ALA A 534 -1.13 9.58 -17.35
N ALA A 535 -0.14 10.42 -17.03
CA ALA A 535 -0.34 11.81 -16.62
C ALA A 535 -0.61 12.78 -17.80
N THR A 536 -0.35 12.36 -19.05
CA THR A 536 -0.42 13.23 -20.23
C THR A 536 -1.77 13.97 -20.35
N PRO A 537 -2.94 13.32 -20.30
CA PRO A 537 -4.23 14.01 -20.47
C PRO A 537 -4.49 15.09 -19.40
N ALA A 538 -4.08 14.83 -18.16
CA ALA A 538 -4.26 15.76 -17.05
C ALA A 538 -3.34 16.99 -17.18
N LEU A 539 -2.09 16.78 -17.58
CA LEU A 539 -1.15 17.86 -17.85
C LEU A 539 -1.56 18.71 -19.06
N GLU A 540 -2.12 18.09 -20.11
CA GLU A 540 -2.66 18.84 -21.25
C GLU A 540 -3.81 19.76 -20.83
N ALA A 541 -4.74 19.27 -20.01
CA ALA A 541 -5.82 20.09 -19.47
C ALA A 541 -5.27 21.25 -18.62
N ALA A 542 -4.31 20.98 -17.73
CA ALA A 542 -3.67 21.99 -16.88
C ALA A 542 -2.90 23.05 -17.69
N SER A 543 -2.31 22.69 -18.84
CA SER A 543 -1.63 23.62 -19.75
C SER A 543 -2.55 24.69 -20.37
N ARG A 544 -3.87 24.46 -20.33
CA ARG A 544 -4.92 25.39 -20.78
C ARG A 544 -5.65 26.06 -19.61
N GLY A 545 -5.24 25.77 -18.38
CA GLY A 545 -5.87 26.25 -17.15
C GLY A 545 -5.69 27.76 -16.89
N PRO A 546 -6.41 28.28 -15.88
CA PRO A 546 -6.44 29.73 -15.59
C PRO A 546 -5.10 30.26 -15.07
N ASN A 547 -4.33 29.43 -14.35
CA ASN A 547 -3.12 29.87 -13.67
C ASN A 547 -1.86 29.83 -14.56
N ALA A 548 -1.12 30.93 -14.64
CA ALA A 548 0.05 31.05 -15.51
C ALA A 548 1.24 30.15 -15.13
N THR A 549 1.57 30.01 -13.84
CA THR A 549 2.71 29.19 -13.41
C THR A 549 2.42 27.71 -13.65
N VAL A 550 1.22 27.24 -13.30
CA VAL A 550 0.76 25.88 -13.56
C VAL A 550 0.80 25.53 -15.05
N ARG A 551 0.36 26.45 -15.93
CA ARG A 551 0.42 26.22 -17.39
C ARG A 551 1.84 25.93 -17.86
N VAL A 552 2.82 26.72 -17.41
CA VAL A 552 4.23 26.57 -17.78
C VAL A 552 4.81 25.29 -17.18
N ALA A 553 4.51 25.00 -15.91
CA ALA A 553 4.94 23.77 -15.26
C ALA A 553 4.39 22.51 -15.95
N ALA A 554 3.12 22.54 -16.38
CA ALA A 554 2.48 21.45 -17.10
C ALA A 554 3.14 21.21 -18.47
N LEU A 555 3.44 22.26 -19.25
CA LEU A 555 4.18 22.12 -20.51
C LEU A 555 5.58 21.54 -20.31
N ARG A 556 6.29 21.98 -19.28
CA ARG A 556 7.61 21.41 -18.93
C ARG A 556 7.50 19.94 -18.52
N ALA A 557 6.46 19.57 -17.77
CA ALA A 557 6.19 18.19 -17.38
C ALA A 557 5.88 17.31 -18.59
N LEU A 558 5.04 17.77 -19.54
CA LEU A 558 4.79 17.09 -20.81
C LEU A 558 6.10 16.85 -21.59
N GLY A 559 7.00 17.83 -21.62
CA GLY A 559 8.33 17.69 -22.21
C GLY A 559 9.17 16.59 -21.54
N ARG A 560 9.10 16.45 -20.20
CA ARG A 560 9.80 15.39 -19.46
C ARG A 560 9.21 14.00 -19.70
N LEU A 561 7.89 13.90 -19.84
CA LEU A 561 7.23 12.64 -20.23
C LEU A 561 7.62 12.19 -21.64
N ALA A 562 8.00 13.14 -22.49
CA ALA A 562 8.36 12.93 -23.90
C ALA A 562 7.31 12.07 -24.63
N ASP A 563 6.03 12.33 -24.35
CA ASP A 563 4.91 11.61 -24.95
C ASP A 563 4.49 12.28 -26.27
N PRO A 564 4.64 11.61 -27.43
CA PRO A 564 4.25 12.17 -28.72
C PRO A 564 2.77 12.56 -28.80
N ALA A 565 1.91 11.94 -27.99
CA ALA A 565 0.49 12.28 -27.94
C ALA A 565 0.25 13.74 -27.53
N SER A 566 1.20 14.37 -26.83
CA SER A 566 1.09 15.76 -26.38
C SER A 566 1.41 16.81 -27.46
N ALA A 567 1.91 16.39 -28.63
CA ALA A 567 2.36 17.30 -29.67
C ALA A 567 1.31 18.34 -30.11
N PRO A 568 0.03 18.01 -30.35
CA PRO A 568 -0.97 19.01 -30.72
C PRO A 568 -1.15 20.10 -29.65
N THR A 569 -1.06 19.72 -28.38
CA THR A 569 -1.16 20.66 -27.25
C THR A 569 0.05 21.59 -27.18
N LEU A 570 1.25 21.06 -27.46
CA LEU A 570 2.49 21.85 -27.50
C LEU A 570 2.50 22.82 -28.68
N LEU A 571 2.07 22.37 -29.87
CA LEU A 571 1.95 23.20 -31.07
C LEU A 571 1.00 24.38 -30.88
N ALA A 572 -0.14 24.14 -30.23
CA ALA A 572 -1.09 25.19 -29.87
C ALA A 572 -0.55 26.17 -28.81
N ALA A 573 0.49 25.79 -28.05
CA ALA A 573 1.13 26.62 -27.05
C ALA A 573 2.28 27.49 -27.60
N LEU A 574 2.69 27.29 -28.86
CA LEU A 574 3.65 28.14 -29.59
C LEU A 574 3.00 29.48 -29.99
N ASN A 575 2.71 30.34 -29.00
CA ASN A 575 2.14 31.66 -29.22
C ASN A 575 3.11 32.76 -28.73
N PRO A 576 3.57 33.66 -29.62
CA PRO A 576 4.52 34.73 -29.27
C PRO A 576 3.98 35.75 -28.25
N ASP A 577 2.66 35.89 -28.09
CA ASP A 577 2.05 36.80 -27.10
C ASP A 577 2.32 36.37 -25.65
N ARG A 578 2.77 35.12 -25.44
CA ARG A 578 3.03 34.54 -24.12
C ARG A 578 4.43 33.90 -24.07
N PRO A 579 5.50 34.70 -23.88
CA PRO A 579 6.88 34.25 -24.05
C PRO A 579 7.25 33.02 -23.22
N THR A 580 7.00 33.06 -21.91
CA THR A 580 7.34 31.95 -21.00
C THR A 580 6.61 30.64 -21.31
N ARG A 581 5.38 30.73 -21.84
CA ARG A 581 4.60 29.57 -22.28
C ARG A 581 5.15 29.02 -23.59
N CYS A 582 5.46 29.90 -24.54
CA CYS A 582 6.03 29.55 -25.83
C CYS A 582 7.40 28.87 -25.69
N GLU A 583 8.27 29.41 -24.84
CA GLU A 583 9.57 28.82 -24.52
C GLU A 583 9.45 27.41 -23.94
N ALA A 584 8.51 27.20 -23.00
CA ALA A 584 8.26 25.89 -22.42
C ALA A 584 7.74 24.89 -23.46
N ALA A 585 6.88 25.32 -24.39
CA ALA A 585 6.41 24.50 -25.49
C ALA A 585 7.53 24.14 -26.48
N CYS A 586 8.40 25.10 -26.83
CA CYS A 586 9.58 24.86 -27.65
C CYS A 586 10.50 23.80 -27.01
N ALA A 587 10.78 23.96 -25.71
CA ALA A 587 11.61 23.03 -24.95
C ALA A 587 10.99 21.63 -24.86
N ALA A 588 9.66 21.54 -24.71
CA ALA A 588 8.95 20.26 -24.67
C ALA A 588 8.96 19.54 -26.03
N LEU A 589 8.74 20.26 -27.14
CA LEU A 589 8.87 19.70 -28.49
C LEU A 589 10.29 19.21 -28.76
N ALA A 590 11.30 19.97 -28.33
CA ALA A 590 12.70 19.57 -28.42
C ALA A 590 13.02 18.27 -27.65
N ALA A 591 12.34 18.04 -26.52
CA ALA A 591 12.52 16.85 -25.69
C ALA A 591 11.83 15.60 -26.28
N ILE A 592 10.68 15.77 -26.95
CA ILE A 592 10.05 14.68 -27.72
C ILE A 592 10.92 14.30 -28.93
N GLY A 593 11.45 15.32 -29.62
CA GLY A 593 12.45 15.16 -30.69
C GLY A 593 11.99 14.22 -31.80
N GLU A 594 12.79 13.20 -32.08
CA GLU A 594 12.56 12.21 -33.15
C GLU A 594 11.33 11.32 -32.93
N ASN A 595 10.76 11.29 -31.72
CA ASN A 595 9.55 10.49 -31.44
C ASN A 595 8.25 11.17 -31.92
N LEU A 596 8.31 12.41 -32.43
CA LEU A 596 7.15 13.07 -33.02
C LEU A 596 6.62 12.31 -34.23
N ARG A 597 5.29 12.27 -34.37
CA ARG A 597 4.63 11.76 -35.58
C ARG A 597 5.01 12.65 -36.78
N PRO A 598 5.12 12.11 -38.00
CA PRO A 598 5.54 12.88 -39.18
C PRO A 598 4.69 14.16 -39.39
N GLU A 599 3.37 14.05 -39.25
CA GLU A 599 2.43 15.17 -39.42
C GLU A 599 2.68 16.29 -38.39
N ASP A 600 2.78 15.94 -37.10
CA ASP A 600 3.06 16.92 -36.04
C ASP A 600 4.46 17.52 -36.17
N ARG A 601 5.40 16.79 -36.77
CA ARG A 601 6.77 17.24 -36.98
C ARG A 601 6.82 18.35 -38.03
N THR A 602 6.19 18.14 -39.18
CA THR A 602 6.09 19.17 -40.22
C THR A 602 5.40 20.43 -39.70
N GLU A 603 4.33 20.28 -38.92
CA GLU A 603 3.66 21.43 -38.30
C GLU A 603 4.55 22.12 -37.23
N ALA A 604 5.30 21.34 -36.44
CA ALA A 604 6.25 21.90 -35.47
C ALA A 604 7.30 22.76 -36.15
N GLU A 605 7.85 22.30 -37.26
CA GLU A 605 8.86 23.03 -38.02
C GLU A 605 8.34 24.38 -38.52
N GLU A 606 7.17 24.39 -39.17
CA GLU A 606 6.56 25.61 -39.70
C GLU A 606 6.33 26.64 -38.60
N ARG A 607 5.75 26.20 -37.47
CA ARG A 607 5.49 27.09 -36.32
C ARG A 607 6.77 27.56 -35.64
N LEU A 608 7.79 26.70 -35.49
CA LEU A 608 9.07 27.08 -34.88
C LEU A 608 9.86 28.05 -35.76
N LEU A 609 9.82 27.89 -37.09
CA LEU A 609 10.44 28.84 -38.03
C LEU A 609 9.78 30.21 -38.00
N ALA A 610 8.44 30.26 -37.82
CA ALA A 610 7.71 31.52 -37.67
C ALA A 610 8.13 32.30 -36.42
N LEU A 611 8.65 31.62 -35.39
CA LEU A 611 9.17 32.26 -34.18
C LEU A 611 10.57 32.86 -34.33
N LEU A 612 11.30 32.59 -35.42
CA LEU A 612 12.67 33.08 -35.64
C LEU A 612 12.74 34.50 -36.23
N VAL A 613 11.64 35.23 -36.27
CA VAL A 613 11.62 36.60 -36.81
C VAL A 613 12.16 37.62 -35.80
N PRO A 614 12.80 38.73 -36.24
CA PRO A 614 13.44 39.70 -35.36
C PRO A 614 12.52 40.33 -34.30
N GLU A 615 11.22 40.41 -34.57
CA GLU A 615 10.19 41.02 -33.72
C GLU A 615 9.84 40.16 -32.49
N VAL A 616 10.20 38.87 -32.50
CA VAL A 616 9.95 37.93 -31.41
C VAL A 616 11.04 38.04 -30.35
N ASP A 617 10.65 37.90 -29.08
CA ASP A 617 11.58 37.93 -27.94
C ASP A 617 12.79 36.98 -28.11
N GLN A 618 13.96 37.44 -27.66
CA GLN A 618 15.22 36.71 -27.80
C GLN A 618 15.17 35.32 -27.15
N GLY A 619 14.52 35.18 -25.99
CA GLY A 619 14.39 33.91 -25.27
C GLY A 619 13.59 32.88 -26.06
N MET A 620 12.46 33.32 -26.63
CA MET A 620 11.63 32.49 -27.52
C MET A 620 12.39 32.06 -28.78
N ARG A 621 13.10 32.98 -29.43
CA ARG A 621 13.89 32.68 -30.64
C ARG A 621 14.98 31.65 -30.35
N LEU A 622 15.66 31.78 -29.21
CA LEU A 622 16.67 30.83 -28.78
C LEU A 622 16.05 29.45 -28.45
N ALA A 623 14.89 29.41 -27.80
CA ALA A 623 14.17 28.18 -27.52
C ALA A 623 13.71 27.48 -28.80
N ALA A 624 13.19 28.24 -29.78
CA ALA A 624 12.79 27.74 -31.08
C ALA A 624 13.99 27.19 -31.87
N ALA A 625 15.11 27.91 -31.90
CA ALA A 625 16.34 27.45 -32.55
C ALA A 625 16.88 26.15 -31.93
N ARG A 626 16.81 25.99 -30.59
CA ARG A 626 17.17 24.74 -29.91
C ARG A 626 16.23 23.58 -30.27
N ALA A 627 14.94 23.85 -30.38
CA ALA A 627 13.96 22.85 -30.81
C ALA A 627 14.25 22.40 -32.24
N ILE A 628 14.48 23.34 -33.16
CA ILE A 628 14.86 23.04 -34.54
C ILE A 628 16.17 22.24 -34.60
N GLU A 629 17.19 22.60 -33.82
CA GLU A 629 18.46 21.84 -33.74
C GLU A 629 18.26 20.36 -33.36
N LYS A 630 17.26 20.07 -32.53
CA LYS A 630 16.92 18.70 -32.12
C LYS A 630 16.06 17.96 -33.14
N LEU A 631 15.23 18.66 -33.90
CA LEU A 631 14.37 18.09 -34.94
C LEU A 631 15.08 17.93 -36.29
N ALA A 632 16.10 18.76 -36.55
CA ALA A 632 16.79 18.89 -37.82
C ALA A 632 17.26 17.58 -38.50
N PRO A 633 17.78 16.56 -37.79
CA PRO A 633 18.23 15.33 -38.45
C PRO A 633 17.14 14.59 -39.22
N ALA A 634 15.87 14.80 -38.91
CA ALA A 634 14.78 13.99 -39.41
C ALA A 634 13.96 14.67 -40.54
N VAL A 635 14.39 15.85 -40.99
CA VAL A 635 13.58 16.74 -41.84
C VAL A 635 14.45 17.37 -42.94
N PRO A 636 14.55 16.75 -44.13
CA PRO A 636 15.38 17.27 -45.21
C PRO A 636 14.92 18.64 -45.75
N GLU A 637 13.62 18.96 -45.67
CA GLU A 637 13.03 20.20 -46.19
C GLU A 637 13.56 21.45 -45.48
N LEU A 638 14.01 21.31 -44.23
CA LEU A 638 14.59 22.40 -43.45
C LEU A 638 15.95 22.88 -44.00
N LEU A 639 16.64 22.12 -44.87
CA LEU A 639 17.99 22.45 -45.37
C LEU A 639 18.04 23.84 -46.02
N TRP A 640 17.13 24.09 -46.96
CA TRP A 640 17.08 25.36 -47.69
C TRP A 640 16.57 26.50 -46.79
N LEU A 641 15.51 26.26 -46.02
CA LEU A 641 14.91 27.24 -45.10
C LEU A 641 15.90 27.73 -44.04
N LEU A 642 16.65 26.82 -43.41
CA LEU A 642 17.69 27.16 -42.45
C LEU A 642 18.81 27.97 -43.08
N THR A 643 19.22 27.65 -44.30
CA THR A 643 20.26 28.40 -45.03
C THR A 643 19.84 29.86 -45.26
N VAL A 644 18.58 30.10 -45.64
CA VAL A 644 18.03 31.45 -45.78
C VAL A 644 17.99 32.15 -44.41
N LYS A 645 17.40 31.53 -43.39
CA LYS A 645 17.28 32.13 -42.05
C LYS A 645 18.62 32.46 -41.40
N LEU A 646 19.64 31.62 -41.58
CA LEU A 646 21.01 31.88 -41.10
C LEU A 646 21.62 33.13 -41.70
N THR A 647 21.29 33.44 -42.96
CA THR A 647 21.81 34.63 -43.64
C THR A 647 21.30 35.91 -42.99
N ASP A 648 20.02 35.93 -42.63
CA ASP A 648 19.35 37.11 -42.07
C ASP A 648 19.44 37.21 -40.53
N GLU A 649 19.86 36.14 -39.84
CA GLU A 649 19.93 36.11 -38.38
C GLU A 649 21.03 37.05 -37.84
N ALA A 650 20.70 37.89 -36.86
CA ALA A 650 21.61 38.86 -36.25
C ALA A 650 22.01 38.49 -34.82
N ASP A 651 21.20 37.69 -34.12
CA ASP A 651 21.47 37.31 -32.73
C ASP A 651 22.57 36.21 -32.68
N PRO A 652 23.68 36.44 -31.95
CA PRO A 652 24.78 35.49 -31.87
C PRO A 652 24.42 34.11 -31.33
N ALA A 653 23.51 34.02 -30.36
CA ALA A 653 23.14 32.76 -29.72
C ALA A 653 22.18 31.95 -30.61
N VAL A 654 21.24 32.62 -31.27
CA VAL A 654 20.32 32.01 -32.24
C VAL A 654 21.09 31.54 -33.46
N LEU A 655 21.97 32.38 -34.03
CA LEU A 655 22.78 32.05 -35.21
C LEU A 655 23.65 30.82 -34.96
N ALA A 656 24.29 30.73 -33.80
CA ALA A 656 25.10 29.57 -33.43
C ALA A 656 24.28 28.28 -33.38
N ARG A 657 23.06 28.31 -32.82
CA ARG A 657 22.17 27.14 -32.74
C ARG A 657 21.63 26.71 -34.08
N LEU A 658 21.24 27.66 -34.93
CA LEU A 658 20.83 27.37 -36.30
C LEU A 658 21.99 26.82 -37.14
N SER A 659 23.22 27.28 -36.91
CA SER A 659 24.41 26.73 -37.57
C SER A 659 24.59 25.25 -37.25
N VAL A 660 24.44 24.87 -35.97
CA VAL A 660 24.50 23.46 -35.53
C VAL A 660 23.34 22.66 -36.13
N ALA A 661 22.13 23.22 -36.17
CA ALA A 661 20.96 22.59 -36.78
C ALA A 661 21.22 22.29 -38.27
N LEU A 662 21.73 23.28 -39.02
CA LEU A 662 22.06 23.13 -40.44
C LEU A 662 23.16 22.08 -40.65
N SER A 663 24.22 22.08 -39.83
CA SER A 663 25.28 21.06 -39.92
C SER A 663 24.73 19.65 -39.78
N ARG A 664 23.87 19.41 -38.78
CA ARG A 664 23.26 18.09 -38.57
C ARG A 664 22.42 17.63 -39.75
N LEU A 665 21.64 18.56 -40.30
CA LEU A 665 20.76 18.30 -41.42
C LEU A 665 21.56 18.03 -42.71
N VAL A 666 22.60 18.83 -42.95
CA VAL A 666 23.55 18.63 -44.05
C VAL A 666 24.22 17.26 -43.92
N ARG A 667 24.68 16.86 -42.74
CA ARG A 667 25.25 15.51 -42.53
C ARG A 667 24.24 14.40 -42.78
N ALA A 668 22.98 14.59 -42.39
CA ALA A 668 21.96 13.56 -42.48
C ALA A 668 21.45 13.36 -43.92
N HIS A 669 21.33 14.45 -44.70
CA HIS A 669 20.59 14.44 -45.96
C HIS A 669 21.34 15.00 -47.17
N ALA A 670 22.40 15.81 -46.98
CA ALA A 670 23.09 16.40 -48.12
C ALA A 670 24.00 15.35 -48.80
N PRO A 671 23.96 15.22 -50.14
CA PRO A 671 24.79 14.27 -50.87
C PRO A 671 26.29 14.57 -50.79
N LYS A 672 26.66 15.84 -50.54
CA LYS A 672 28.04 16.30 -50.30
C LYS A 672 28.06 17.26 -49.12
N PRO A 673 28.18 16.76 -47.87
CA PRO A 673 28.21 17.61 -46.68
C PRO A 673 29.27 18.71 -46.74
N GLU A 674 30.45 18.38 -47.28
CA GLU A 674 31.61 19.25 -47.43
C GLU A 674 31.33 20.54 -48.22
N SER A 675 30.37 20.54 -49.14
CA SER A 675 30.06 21.73 -49.96
C SER A 675 29.45 22.87 -49.14
N HIS A 676 28.97 22.58 -47.94
CA HIS A 676 28.34 23.56 -47.04
C HIS A 676 29.32 24.18 -46.05
N PHE A 677 30.56 23.67 -45.99
CA PHE A 677 31.62 24.20 -45.13
C PHE A 677 31.89 25.69 -45.33
N PRO A 678 32.07 26.22 -46.57
CA PRO A 678 32.36 27.64 -46.77
C PRO A 678 31.24 28.55 -46.26
N PHE A 679 29.98 28.12 -46.39
CA PHE A 679 28.83 28.86 -45.90
C PHE A 679 28.78 28.90 -44.36
N LEU A 680 28.90 27.75 -43.70
CA LEU A 680 28.91 27.67 -42.24
C LEU A 680 30.12 28.38 -41.64
N LEU A 681 31.28 28.34 -42.29
CA LEU A 681 32.47 29.08 -41.89
C LEU A 681 32.25 30.60 -42.00
N LYS A 682 31.61 31.06 -43.08
CA LYS A 682 31.20 32.47 -43.23
C LYS A 682 30.25 32.90 -42.11
N MET A 683 29.30 32.04 -41.73
CA MET A 683 28.39 32.29 -40.61
C MET A 683 29.14 32.34 -39.27
N ALA A 684 30.09 31.43 -39.04
CA ALA A 684 30.94 31.45 -37.87
C ALA A 684 31.78 32.73 -37.75
N ARG A 685 32.37 33.23 -38.86
CA ARG A 685 33.12 34.50 -38.87
C ARG A 685 32.29 35.71 -38.45
N ARG A 686 30.97 35.74 -38.71
CA ARG A 686 30.08 36.80 -38.20
C ARG A 686 30.01 36.85 -36.66
N LEU A 687 30.37 35.76 -35.99
CA LEU A 687 30.37 35.64 -34.54
C LEU A 687 31.75 35.85 -33.91
N GLU A 688 32.75 36.29 -34.68
CA GLU A 688 34.10 36.48 -34.15
C GLU A 688 34.09 37.41 -32.92
N GLY A 689 34.82 37.00 -31.86
CA GLY A 689 34.82 37.71 -30.57
C GLY A 689 33.60 37.46 -29.67
N LYS A 690 32.58 36.68 -30.10
CA LYS A 690 31.38 36.35 -29.29
C LYS A 690 31.51 35.08 -28.44
N GLY A 691 32.74 34.67 -28.11
CA GLY A 691 33.01 33.57 -27.16
C GLY A 691 32.40 32.23 -27.57
N LEU A 692 31.46 31.71 -26.76
CA LEU A 692 30.87 30.38 -26.94
C LEU A 692 30.08 30.23 -28.25
N SER A 693 29.38 31.27 -28.70
CA SER A 693 28.60 31.23 -29.94
C SER A 693 29.48 31.06 -31.18
N TYR A 694 30.65 31.71 -31.18
CA TYR A 694 31.67 31.55 -32.21
C TYR A 694 32.14 30.10 -32.30
N LEU A 695 32.49 29.51 -31.16
CA LEU A 695 32.95 28.13 -31.07
C LEU A 695 31.88 27.13 -31.54
N GLN A 696 30.61 27.35 -31.21
CA GLN A 696 29.51 26.50 -31.65
C GLN A 696 29.29 26.56 -33.16
N ALA A 697 29.34 27.75 -33.77
CA ALA A 697 29.20 27.89 -35.21
C ALA A 697 30.43 27.34 -35.97
N LEU A 698 31.64 27.52 -35.43
CA LEU A 698 32.85 26.90 -35.95
C LEU A 698 32.80 25.37 -35.87
N TYR A 699 32.33 24.84 -34.74
CA TYR A 699 32.10 23.41 -34.57
C TYR A 699 31.16 22.91 -35.66
N ALA A 700 30.03 23.59 -35.87
CA ALA A 700 29.08 23.25 -36.92
C ALA A 700 29.71 23.26 -38.32
N ALA A 701 30.56 24.24 -38.64
CA ALA A 701 31.28 24.25 -39.91
C ALA A 701 32.20 23.02 -40.03
N ALA A 702 33.08 22.81 -39.05
CA ALA A 702 34.04 21.71 -39.05
C ALA A 702 33.36 20.33 -39.09
N ASP A 703 32.20 20.20 -38.46
CA ASP A 703 31.39 18.98 -38.46
C ASP A 703 30.96 18.60 -39.89
N THR A 704 30.78 19.52 -40.83
CA THR A 704 30.45 19.14 -42.22
C THR A 704 31.58 18.46 -43.01
N ILE A 705 32.83 18.59 -42.58
CA ILE A 705 34.01 18.05 -43.29
C ILE A 705 34.76 16.98 -42.51
N LEU A 706 34.53 16.85 -41.20
CA LEU A 706 35.24 15.92 -40.34
C LEU A 706 34.43 14.64 -40.05
N PRO A 707 35.09 13.49 -39.85
CA PRO A 707 34.43 12.29 -39.33
C PRO A 707 33.83 12.52 -37.93
N PRO A 708 32.78 11.78 -37.54
CA PRO A 708 32.17 11.89 -36.22
C PRO A 708 33.17 11.58 -35.09
N GLY A 709 33.10 12.33 -33.98
CA GLY A 709 33.95 12.10 -32.79
C GLY A 709 35.36 12.68 -32.87
N THR A 710 35.80 13.13 -34.05
CA THR A 710 37.16 13.66 -34.27
C THR A 710 37.41 15.01 -33.57
N LEU A 711 36.36 15.80 -33.31
CA LEU A 711 36.46 17.19 -32.82
C LEU A 711 36.68 17.36 -31.31
N TYR A 712 36.22 16.41 -30.49
CA TYR A 712 36.22 16.53 -29.02
C TYR A 712 37.63 16.48 -28.40
N PRO A 713 38.53 15.57 -28.84
CA PRO A 713 39.93 15.57 -28.39
C PRO A 713 40.64 16.92 -28.66
N LEU A 714 40.40 17.51 -29.84
CA LEU A 714 41.09 18.71 -30.35
C LEU A 714 40.82 19.97 -29.55
N LEU A 715 39.59 20.12 -29.05
CA LEU A 715 39.16 21.27 -28.24
C LEU A 715 39.66 21.18 -26.79
N SER A 716 40.26 20.05 -26.39
CA SER A 716 40.79 19.82 -25.04
C SER A 716 42.28 20.15 -24.89
N LEU A 717 42.99 20.41 -26.01
CA LEU A 717 44.39 20.80 -26.02
C LEU A 717 44.64 22.14 -25.32
N LYS A 718 45.59 22.18 -24.38
CA LYS A 718 46.03 23.39 -23.65
C LYS A 718 47.45 23.79 -24.01
N GLY A 719 47.71 25.11 -24.08
CA GLY A 719 49.05 25.69 -24.03
C GLY A 719 49.95 25.35 -25.23
N MET A 720 51.19 24.94 -24.96
CA MET A 720 52.28 24.77 -25.94
C MET A 720 51.99 23.77 -27.08
N ALA A 721 51.23 22.69 -26.83
CA ALA A 721 50.86 21.73 -27.87
C ALA A 721 50.03 22.37 -29.01
N ARG A 722 49.26 23.41 -28.66
CA ARG A 722 48.52 24.22 -29.63
C ARG A 722 49.48 25.04 -30.51
N ASP A 723 50.46 25.69 -29.90
CA ASP A 723 51.37 26.60 -30.62
C ASP A 723 52.42 25.83 -31.47
N GLU A 724 52.80 24.62 -31.03
CA GLU A 724 53.71 23.72 -31.76
C GLU A 724 53.07 23.12 -33.02
N ALA A 725 51.82 22.65 -32.91
CA ALA A 725 50.99 22.25 -34.04
C ALA A 725 50.85 23.36 -35.09
N LEU A 726 50.68 24.59 -34.58
CA LEU A 726 50.57 25.81 -35.39
C LEU A 726 51.84 26.12 -36.16
N HIS A 727 53.00 26.02 -35.51
CA HIS A 727 54.29 26.29 -36.14
C HIS A 727 54.59 25.28 -37.26
N LYS A 728 54.30 23.99 -37.05
CA LYS A 728 54.47 22.94 -38.07
C LYS A 728 53.63 23.18 -39.31
N LEU A 729 52.39 23.66 -39.14
CA LEU A 729 51.47 23.79 -40.26
C LEU A 729 51.73 25.03 -41.12
N VAL A 730 52.15 26.14 -40.51
CA VAL A 730 52.56 27.37 -41.25
C VAL A 730 53.89 27.19 -41.98
N SER A 731 54.69 26.18 -41.62
CA SER A 731 55.97 25.90 -42.28
C SER A 731 55.87 24.99 -43.50
N ASP A 732 54.68 24.42 -43.81
CA ASP A 732 54.45 23.61 -45.01
C ASP A 732 53.88 24.44 -46.18
N ARG A 733 54.74 24.74 -47.16
CA ARG A 733 54.39 25.53 -48.36
C ARG A 733 53.32 24.90 -49.23
N ALA A 734 53.24 23.57 -49.31
CA ALA A 734 52.30 22.88 -50.20
C ALA A 734 50.86 22.96 -49.66
N LEU A 735 50.71 22.92 -48.34
CA LEU A 735 49.43 23.15 -47.67
C LEU A 735 48.95 24.59 -47.81
N LEU A 736 49.87 25.56 -47.69
CA LEU A 736 49.56 26.98 -47.90
C LEU A 736 49.10 27.29 -49.34
N GLU A 737 49.66 26.62 -50.34
CA GLU A 737 49.25 26.75 -51.75
C GLU A 737 47.83 26.21 -51.99
N VAL A 738 47.54 24.98 -51.52
CA VAL A 738 46.19 24.38 -51.62
C VAL A 738 45.15 25.22 -50.87
N PHE A 739 45.53 25.75 -49.71
CA PHE A 739 44.70 26.68 -48.95
C PHE A 739 44.42 27.99 -49.72
N SER A 740 45.44 28.61 -50.33
CA SER A 740 45.31 29.85 -51.11
C SER A 740 44.39 29.71 -52.33
N GLN A 741 44.25 28.48 -52.84
CA GLN A 741 43.38 28.14 -53.97
C GLN A 741 41.94 27.82 -53.54
N GLY A 742 41.64 27.75 -52.23
CA GLY A 742 40.31 27.44 -51.72
C GLY A 742 39.91 25.96 -51.83
N ASP A 743 40.86 25.04 -52.04
CA ASP A 743 40.62 23.59 -52.11
C ASP A 743 40.68 22.94 -50.72
N TYR A 744 39.62 23.17 -49.93
CA TYR A 744 39.50 22.65 -48.57
C TYR A 744 39.37 21.12 -48.50
N LEU A 745 38.96 20.47 -49.58
CA LEU A 745 38.81 19.00 -49.68
C LEU A 745 40.16 18.32 -49.93
N GLY A 746 41.00 18.90 -50.80
CA GLY A 746 42.38 18.47 -50.98
C GLY A 746 43.21 18.62 -49.69
N LEU A 747 42.90 19.64 -48.88
CA LEU A 747 43.55 19.87 -47.59
C LEU A 747 43.24 18.74 -46.58
N THR A 748 41.97 18.36 -46.43
CA THR A 748 41.54 17.29 -45.51
C THR A 748 42.00 15.89 -45.95
N GLN A 749 42.17 15.66 -47.26
CA GLN A 749 42.68 14.38 -47.79
C GLN A 749 44.19 14.20 -47.58
N ARG A 750 44.98 15.29 -47.56
CA ARG A 750 46.45 15.25 -47.34
C ARG A 750 46.86 15.29 -45.88
N LEU A 751 45.98 15.75 -44.99
CA LEU A 751 46.22 15.85 -43.55
C LEU A 751 46.63 14.54 -42.84
N PRO A 752 46.07 13.36 -43.17
CA PRO A 752 46.50 12.08 -42.60
C PRO A 752 47.92 11.65 -42.97
N GLU A 753 48.49 12.19 -44.05
CA GLU A 753 49.84 11.83 -44.53
C GLU A 753 50.95 12.52 -43.72
N LEU A 754 50.66 13.66 -43.09
CA LEU A 754 51.59 14.44 -42.25
C LEU A 754 51.74 13.89 -40.82
N ALA A 755 50.82 13.05 -40.36
CA ALA A 755 50.74 12.58 -38.97
C ALA A 755 51.55 11.30 -38.67
N ARG A 756 52.52 10.93 -39.51
CA ARG A 756 53.27 9.66 -39.40
C ARG A 756 54.59 9.72 -38.62
N HIS A 757 54.85 10.75 -37.80
CA HIS A 757 56.04 10.76 -36.93
C HIS A 757 55.71 11.05 -35.46
N ASP A 758 55.82 9.98 -34.66
CA ASP A 758 55.92 9.83 -33.20
C ASP A 758 54.95 10.58 -32.25
N ASN A 759 54.06 9.78 -31.64
CA ASN A 759 53.45 9.87 -30.30
C ASN A 759 52.80 11.21 -29.83
N ASP A 760 51.74 11.68 -30.51
CA ASP A 760 50.36 12.00 -30.01
C ASP A 760 49.52 12.66 -31.16
N PRO A 761 48.18 12.85 -31.09
CA PRO A 761 47.27 12.37 -32.13
C PRO A 761 47.03 13.21 -33.41
N PRO A 762 46.58 12.56 -34.51
CA PRO A 762 46.68 13.00 -35.92
C PRO A 762 45.67 14.05 -36.42
N ALA A 763 44.66 14.39 -35.64
CA ALA A 763 43.53 15.22 -36.10
C ALA A 763 43.51 16.61 -35.46
N GLU A 764 44.28 16.82 -34.41
CA GLU A 764 44.13 17.98 -33.52
C GLU A 764 44.81 19.22 -34.09
N GLU A 765 45.94 19.00 -34.74
CA GLU A 765 46.73 20.01 -35.45
C GLU A 765 46.02 20.49 -36.74
N ALA A 766 45.27 19.58 -37.39
CA ALA A 766 44.51 19.80 -38.62
C ALA A 766 43.36 20.80 -38.45
N LEU A 767 42.59 20.64 -37.37
CA LEU A 767 41.50 21.54 -37.06
C LEU A 767 42.01 22.86 -36.47
N LEU A 768 43.12 22.83 -35.72
CA LEU A 768 43.73 24.05 -35.18
C LEU A 768 44.22 24.99 -36.29
N ALA A 769 44.74 24.43 -37.37
CA ALA A 769 45.05 25.16 -38.59
C ALA A 769 43.80 25.75 -39.26
N LEU A 770 42.72 24.97 -39.42
CA LEU A 770 41.45 25.44 -39.97
C LEU A 770 40.81 26.55 -39.10
N LEU A 771 40.96 26.47 -37.78
CA LEU A 771 40.51 27.48 -36.81
C LEU A 771 41.37 28.76 -36.85
N MET A 772 42.67 28.65 -37.16
CA MET A 772 43.59 29.79 -37.30
C MET A 772 43.44 30.50 -38.65
N LEU A 773 43.07 29.78 -39.70
CA LEU A 773 42.73 30.31 -41.03
C LEU A 773 41.36 31.03 -41.06
N ALA A 774 40.50 30.78 -40.08
CA ALA A 774 39.29 31.57 -39.87
C ALA A 774 39.57 33.01 -39.38
N LYS A 775 40.75 33.26 -38.76
CA LYS A 775 41.22 34.56 -38.24
C LYS A 775 42.09 35.38 -39.21
N ALA A 776 42.54 34.81 -40.32
CA ALA A 776 43.37 35.53 -41.29
C ALA A 776 42.51 36.35 -42.26
N PRO A 777 42.76 37.66 -42.46
CA PRO A 777 42.07 38.44 -43.47
C PRO A 777 42.42 37.92 -44.87
N PRO A 778 41.53 38.11 -45.86
CA PRO A 778 41.79 37.69 -47.23
C PRO A 778 42.80 38.66 -47.85
N GLN A 779 44.10 38.35 -47.75
CA GLN A 779 45.14 38.92 -48.59
C GLN A 779 46.08 37.81 -49.05
#